data_AF-A0AAW2Z3L1-F1
#
_entry.id   AF-A0AAW2Z3L1-F1
#
_cell.length_a   1.000
_cell.length_b   1.000
_cell.length_c   1.000
_cell.angle_alpha   90.00
_cell.angle_beta   90.00
_cell.angle_gamma   90.00
#
_symmetry.space_group_name_H-M   'P 1'
#
loop_
_entity.id
_entity.type
_entity.pdbx_description
1 polymer ?
#
loop_
_entity_poly.entity_id
_entity_poly.type
_entity_poly.pdbx_seq_one_letter_code
_entity_poly.pdbx_strand_id
1 'polypeptide(L)'
;MSKEEKEGAPESTLSANAFEVLERDFQEVLFELAGDEHLEKFRVEFEKLHRALMRAHENEKRLIKKCEELSQEIVANAGKVQTAINLSKEDQLTIVKLKQEIDKVWKMVDASHKKEAKAKETIQLLTKEISTLSKLVDHGAGISSGQENTVNELAKAKDELVKEREDQHHKIIQLTNEVSNHSNSINKLNAEKKKLYEQLQQFKEDSVQHKHDLDMEVKKRERAEKKLQDSQAVLDAKNNEIKGKVNKILSLDDKVKELDEHVQKKQQQYLNHINTIEQLKTTIATNDSTIARLKEGRQMLQVDMSSLEQQVQGKEQQVKEVVEEKNTWQLRHAQLQKQVKKLEEEKAEIEQNTESHKGEQRQVEKKIEEMKREIEIEREGIEKLKAERNYLSRSLVLTDREKVKRNTQLSVAEDRKKKIETKLKSYIREAENRQKDIYRLEKEREKYASEAADATQKYNQALEEVKIKTLEAHELHKKIVDGQEKLKNQQALYEAVRSDRNAKSKALIEAHEETEEMKRKFKIMNQQIEQLKEEITSREKALVDETFTRELIRKTRDRLKDDQNKITDKLKEQEKNNAVQEDEVLRLTLIIKEADEERRKQQKEFEDFVSDRDILGTQLIRRNDEIALLYEKIAIQNAALDKGAMQSREKTNEIRLLKLKIAELCRKLHVITQQATKIKEYKAKIHASQKALLQERIKVKALGEELENPMNVHRWRKLEGSDPTAYQMILKTQMLQKRLIHKTETAMERDLVIQEKEKLYVELKNILAKQPGPELWEQLNTLHEKIKKKNDELKHAASVLNMHEYTRKQHDYEKERMKRELDEVKKEYQRYKKKDHERQQAAYQPPDIIEETTYSPQESMLSIVGGKNV
;
A
#
# COMPACT_ATOMS: atom_id res chain seq x y z
N MET A 1 -39.13 -10.45 30.69
CA MET A 1 -39.37 -9.03 30.34
C MET A 1 -38.17 -8.56 29.55
N SER A 2 -38.39 -8.00 28.36
CA SER A 2 -37.58 -6.98 27.69
C SER A 2 -38.47 -6.43 26.58
N LYS A 3 -38.61 -5.11 26.48
CA LYS A 3 -39.12 -4.48 25.27
C LYS A 3 -37.92 -4.17 24.41
N GLU A 4 -37.78 -4.84 23.27
CA GLU A 4 -36.94 -4.33 22.19
C GLU A 4 -37.86 -3.56 21.24
N GLU A 5 -37.52 -2.29 21.04
CA GLU A 5 -38.31 -1.37 20.24
C GLU A 5 -38.05 -1.66 18.76
N LYS A 6 -39.11 -1.97 18.01
CA LYS A 6 -39.04 -2.01 16.55
C LYS A 6 -38.98 -0.58 16.04
N GLU A 7 -37.78 -0.01 15.96
CA GLU A 7 -37.54 1.09 15.04
C GLU A 7 -37.89 0.61 13.63
N GLY A 8 -38.91 1.23 13.04
CA GLY A 8 -39.27 0.97 11.65
C GLY A 8 -38.21 1.57 10.74
N ALA A 9 -37.68 0.77 9.82
CA ALA A 9 -36.88 1.31 8.73
C ALA A 9 -37.72 2.34 7.96
N PRO A 10 -37.17 3.53 7.62
CA PRO A 10 -37.94 4.54 6.90
C PRO A 10 -38.28 4.05 5.50
N GLU A 11 -39.57 3.98 5.17
CA GLU A 11 -40.02 3.61 3.83
C GLU A 11 -39.57 4.67 2.81
N SER A 12 -38.59 4.33 1.98
CA SER A 12 -38.01 5.21 0.95
C SER A 12 -38.90 5.35 -0.30
N THR A 13 -40.20 5.09 -0.17
CA THR A 13 -41.21 5.14 -1.24
C THR A 13 -41.38 6.53 -1.86
N LEU A 14 -40.87 7.57 -1.20
CA LEU A 14 -40.79 8.95 -1.71
C LEU A 14 -39.73 9.15 -2.83
N SER A 15 -38.76 8.24 -3.01
CA SER A 15 -37.66 8.42 -3.98
C SER A 15 -38.12 8.32 -5.44
N ALA A 16 -38.91 7.29 -5.79
CA ALA A 16 -39.26 6.99 -7.19
C ALA A 16 -40.04 8.13 -7.88
N ASN A 17 -41.14 8.58 -7.29
CA ASN A 17 -41.95 9.67 -7.87
C ASN A 17 -41.18 10.99 -7.96
N ALA A 18 -40.26 11.26 -7.02
CA ALA A 18 -39.42 12.45 -7.08
C ALA A 18 -38.41 12.37 -8.24
N PHE A 19 -37.89 11.18 -8.53
CA PHE A 19 -36.98 10.94 -9.64
C PHE A 19 -37.68 11.07 -11.01
N GLU A 20 -38.87 10.48 -11.17
CA GLU A 20 -39.64 10.55 -12.43
C GLU A 20 -40.04 11.99 -12.80
N VAL A 21 -40.38 12.82 -11.81
CA VAL A 21 -40.60 14.27 -12.03
C VAL A 21 -39.30 14.95 -12.44
N LEU A 22 -38.18 14.67 -11.77
CA LEU A 22 -36.90 15.28 -12.12
C LEU A 22 -36.43 14.89 -13.54
N GLU A 23 -36.59 13.63 -13.94
CA GLU A 23 -36.23 13.14 -15.27
C GLU A 23 -37.06 13.85 -16.36
N ARG A 24 -38.37 14.04 -16.16
CA ARG A 24 -39.21 14.82 -17.08
C ARG A 24 -38.73 16.28 -17.17
N ASP A 25 -38.52 16.94 -16.04
CA ASP A 25 -38.11 18.35 -16.01
C ASP A 25 -36.71 18.53 -16.64
N PHE A 26 -35.80 17.55 -16.51
CA PHE A 26 -34.52 17.48 -17.24
C PHE A 26 -34.72 17.32 -18.76
N GLN A 27 -35.69 16.53 -19.21
CA GLN A 27 -35.99 16.35 -20.64
C GLN A 27 -36.63 17.59 -21.26
N GLU A 28 -37.51 18.29 -20.53
CA GLU A 28 -38.11 19.56 -20.98
C GLU A 28 -37.02 20.64 -21.18
N VAL A 29 -36.11 20.83 -20.22
CA VAL A 29 -34.99 21.76 -20.35
C VAL A 29 -34.03 21.37 -21.48
N LEU A 30 -33.78 20.07 -21.72
CA LEU A 30 -32.99 19.61 -22.86
C LEU A 30 -33.64 19.89 -24.21
N PHE A 31 -34.98 19.89 -24.28
CA PHE A 31 -35.73 20.23 -25.48
C PHE A 31 -35.68 21.75 -25.77
N GLU A 32 -35.84 22.59 -24.74
CA GLU A 32 -35.69 24.05 -24.88
C GLU A 32 -34.27 24.43 -25.33
N LEU A 33 -33.23 23.82 -24.72
CA LEU A 33 -31.83 24.07 -25.05
C LEU A 33 -31.42 23.59 -26.45
N ALA A 34 -32.22 22.75 -27.13
CA ALA A 34 -31.95 22.29 -28.48
C ALA A 34 -32.38 23.32 -29.57
N GLY A 35 -33.05 24.42 -29.18
CA GLY A 35 -33.52 25.46 -30.09
C GLY A 35 -32.54 26.61 -30.40
N ASP A 36 -31.44 26.74 -29.65
CA ASP A 36 -30.47 27.85 -29.77
C ASP A 36 -29.04 27.33 -29.96
N GLU A 37 -28.46 27.62 -31.14
CA GLU A 37 -27.09 27.23 -31.52
C GLU A 37 -26.01 27.82 -30.57
N HIS A 38 -26.30 28.94 -29.89
CA HIS A 38 -25.39 29.50 -28.89
C HIS A 38 -25.37 28.71 -27.56
N LEU A 39 -26.42 27.92 -27.27
CA LEU A 39 -26.57 27.18 -26.02
C LEU A 39 -26.17 25.69 -26.10
N GLU A 40 -25.86 25.17 -27.28
CA GLU A 40 -25.50 23.75 -27.49
C GLU A 40 -24.34 23.29 -26.58
N LYS A 41 -23.37 24.18 -26.27
CA LYS A 41 -22.30 23.87 -25.30
C LYS A 41 -22.82 23.64 -23.88
N PHE A 42 -23.81 24.40 -23.45
CA PHE A 42 -24.45 24.24 -22.14
C PHE A 42 -25.31 22.97 -22.13
N ARG A 43 -26.06 22.73 -23.21
CA ARG A 43 -26.82 21.49 -23.43
C ARG A 43 -25.95 20.25 -23.29
N VAL A 44 -24.77 20.21 -23.92
CA VAL A 44 -23.84 19.06 -23.85
C VAL A 44 -23.35 18.79 -22.41
N GLU A 45 -23.12 19.81 -21.59
CA GLU A 45 -22.78 19.59 -20.17
C GLU A 45 -24.01 19.18 -19.34
N PHE A 46 -25.19 19.72 -19.64
CA PHE A 46 -26.45 19.34 -18.98
C PHE A 46 -26.84 17.87 -19.29
N GLU A 47 -26.65 17.41 -20.53
CA GLU A 47 -26.80 15.99 -20.90
C GLU A 47 -25.78 15.09 -20.18
N LYS A 48 -24.58 15.57 -19.83
CA LYS A 48 -23.63 14.79 -19.00
C LYS A 48 -24.10 14.72 -17.55
N LEU A 49 -24.62 15.82 -17.00
CA LEU A 49 -25.18 15.86 -15.66
C LEU A 49 -26.38 14.89 -15.53
N HIS A 50 -27.30 14.92 -16.49
CA HIS A 50 -28.42 13.97 -16.57
C HIS A 50 -27.93 12.52 -16.62
N ARG A 51 -26.96 12.20 -17.50
CA ARG A 51 -26.35 10.85 -17.58
C ARG A 51 -25.62 10.43 -16.30
N ALA A 52 -25.08 11.36 -15.52
CA ALA A 52 -24.48 11.06 -14.21
C ALA A 52 -25.56 10.76 -13.17
N LEU A 53 -26.65 11.53 -13.16
CA LEU A 53 -27.81 11.33 -12.28
C LEU A 53 -28.49 9.97 -12.52
N MET A 54 -28.78 9.62 -13.78
CA MET A 54 -29.37 8.31 -14.13
C MET A 54 -28.50 7.15 -13.62
N ARG A 55 -27.17 7.24 -13.77
CA ARG A 55 -26.22 6.24 -13.25
C ARG A 55 -26.18 6.19 -11.73
N ALA A 56 -26.34 7.33 -11.05
CA ALA A 56 -26.41 7.35 -9.58
C ALA A 56 -27.67 6.62 -9.09
N HIS A 57 -28.84 6.92 -9.66
CA HIS A 57 -30.09 6.29 -9.27
C HIS A 57 -30.18 4.80 -9.66
N GLU A 58 -29.63 4.38 -10.81
CA GLU A 58 -29.48 2.95 -11.12
C GLU A 58 -28.63 2.21 -10.06
N ASN A 59 -27.55 2.83 -9.58
CA ASN A 59 -26.70 2.23 -8.55
C ASN A 59 -27.39 2.23 -7.17
N GLU A 60 -28.10 3.30 -6.81
CA GLU A 60 -28.96 3.37 -5.63
C GLU A 60 -30.00 2.25 -5.64
N LYS A 61 -30.74 2.07 -6.74
CA LYS A 61 -31.77 1.04 -6.92
C LYS A 61 -31.19 -0.39 -6.81
N ARG A 62 -29.96 -0.61 -7.30
CA ARG A 62 -29.21 -1.86 -7.11
C ARG A 62 -28.79 -2.07 -5.66
N LEU A 63 -28.36 -1.01 -4.95
CA LEU A 63 -27.96 -1.06 -3.54
C LEU A 63 -29.16 -1.32 -2.62
N ILE A 64 -30.30 -0.65 -2.84
CA ILE A 64 -31.54 -0.90 -2.09
C ILE A 64 -31.95 -2.37 -2.22
N LYS A 65 -32.03 -2.90 -3.45
CA LYS A 65 -32.32 -4.33 -3.67
C LYS A 65 -31.30 -5.25 -3.01
N LYS A 66 -30.01 -4.87 -2.99
CA LYS A 66 -28.97 -5.63 -2.27
C LYS A 66 -29.19 -5.64 -0.76
N CYS A 67 -29.63 -4.52 -0.19
CA CYS A 67 -29.99 -4.42 1.24
C CYS A 67 -31.27 -5.21 1.57
N GLU A 68 -32.26 -5.26 0.69
CA GLU A 68 -33.45 -6.11 0.82
C GLU A 68 -33.07 -7.60 0.80
N GLU A 69 -32.28 -8.03 -0.19
CA GLU A 69 -31.75 -9.40 -0.31
C GLU A 69 -31.00 -9.82 0.96
N LEU A 70 -30.05 -8.99 1.42
CA LEU A 70 -29.27 -9.24 2.63
C LEU A 70 -30.14 -9.24 3.91
N SER A 71 -31.16 -8.40 3.99
CA SER A 71 -32.09 -8.38 5.13
C SER A 71 -32.92 -9.66 5.20
N GLN A 72 -33.38 -10.17 4.05
CA GLN A 72 -34.07 -11.46 3.97
C GLN A 72 -33.14 -12.63 4.35
N GLU A 73 -31.89 -12.62 3.90
CA GLU A 73 -30.88 -13.61 4.31
C GLU A 73 -30.58 -13.57 5.82
N ILE A 74 -30.48 -12.38 6.42
CA ILE A 74 -30.27 -12.21 7.87
C ILE A 74 -31.45 -12.80 8.66
N VAL A 75 -32.70 -12.49 8.26
CA VAL A 75 -33.90 -13.04 8.92
C VAL A 75 -33.97 -14.57 8.75
N ALA A 76 -33.68 -15.10 7.56
CA ALA A 76 -33.66 -16.54 7.31
C ALA A 76 -32.57 -17.26 8.13
N ASN A 77 -31.39 -16.65 8.27
CA ASN A 77 -30.29 -17.23 9.05
C ASN A 77 -30.53 -17.11 10.56
N ALA A 78 -31.15 -16.04 11.05
CA ALA A 78 -31.63 -15.95 12.44
C ALA A 78 -32.63 -17.07 12.78
N GLY A 79 -33.55 -17.37 11.85
CA GLY A 79 -34.47 -18.51 11.98
C GLY A 79 -33.74 -19.86 12.12
N LYS A 80 -32.73 -20.12 11.26
CA LYS A 80 -31.90 -21.34 11.32
C LYS A 80 -31.10 -21.45 12.63
N VAL A 81 -30.56 -20.33 13.12
CA VAL A 81 -29.85 -20.28 14.40
C VAL A 81 -30.80 -20.60 15.55
N GLN A 82 -32.03 -20.06 15.53
CA GLN A 82 -33.01 -20.33 16.57
C GLN A 82 -33.46 -21.80 16.60
N THR A 83 -33.61 -22.47 15.44
CA THR A 83 -33.90 -23.92 15.40
C THR A 83 -32.71 -24.76 15.87
N ALA A 84 -31.47 -24.40 15.52
CA ALA A 84 -30.27 -25.07 16.03
C ALA A 84 -30.12 -24.94 17.56
N ILE A 85 -30.43 -23.76 18.12
CA ILE A 85 -30.44 -23.52 19.57
C ILE A 85 -31.51 -24.37 20.27
N ASN A 86 -32.67 -24.61 19.63
CA ASN A 86 -33.71 -25.46 20.20
C ASN A 86 -33.32 -26.95 20.17
N LEU A 87 -32.83 -27.44 19.03
CA LEU A 87 -32.28 -28.81 18.91
C LEU A 87 -31.19 -29.08 19.95
N SER A 88 -30.23 -28.17 20.10
CA SER A 88 -29.16 -28.29 21.11
C SER A 88 -29.68 -28.38 22.54
N LYS A 89 -30.80 -27.72 22.89
CA LYS A 89 -31.45 -27.84 24.20
C LYS A 89 -32.14 -29.21 24.38
N GLU A 90 -32.75 -29.75 23.33
CA GLU A 90 -33.38 -31.07 23.34
C GLU A 90 -32.32 -32.20 23.47
N ASP A 91 -31.20 -32.07 22.76
CA ASP A 91 -30.03 -32.95 22.94
C ASP A 91 -29.48 -32.86 24.37
N GLN A 92 -29.32 -31.66 24.93
CA GLN A 92 -28.85 -31.46 26.31
C GLN A 92 -29.77 -32.18 27.32
N LEU A 93 -31.09 -32.10 27.15
CA LEU A 93 -32.07 -32.82 27.99
C LEU A 93 -31.99 -34.34 27.80
N THR A 94 -31.73 -34.81 26.58
CA THR A 94 -31.59 -36.23 26.26
C THR A 94 -30.31 -36.82 26.87
N ILE A 95 -29.20 -36.09 26.80
CA ILE A 95 -27.93 -36.43 27.46
C ILE A 95 -28.10 -36.50 28.99
N VAL A 96 -28.88 -35.60 29.60
CA VAL A 96 -29.18 -35.66 31.05
C VAL A 96 -29.97 -36.92 31.41
N LYS A 97 -30.97 -37.32 30.62
CA LYS A 97 -31.72 -38.57 30.83
C LYS A 97 -30.80 -39.80 30.74
N LEU A 98 -29.98 -39.89 29.69
CA LEU A 98 -29.05 -41.01 29.49
C LEU A 98 -28.02 -41.12 30.63
N LYS A 99 -27.50 -40.00 31.15
CA LYS A 99 -26.63 -40.00 32.34
C LYS A 99 -27.35 -40.55 33.59
N GLN A 100 -28.62 -40.19 33.80
CA GLN A 100 -29.42 -40.74 34.91
C GLN A 100 -29.72 -42.24 34.77
N GLU A 101 -29.73 -42.79 33.56
CA GLU A 101 -29.86 -44.23 33.33
C GLU A 101 -28.54 -44.96 33.57
N ILE A 102 -27.42 -44.41 33.11
CA ILE A 102 -26.06 -44.91 33.42
C ILE A 102 -25.85 -45.00 34.93
N ASP A 103 -26.19 -43.94 35.69
CA ASP A 103 -26.08 -43.93 37.17
C ASP A 103 -26.95 -45.01 37.85
N LYS A 104 -28.09 -45.40 37.27
CA LYS A 104 -28.92 -46.50 37.77
C LYS A 104 -28.28 -47.85 37.49
N VAL A 105 -27.74 -48.05 36.28
CA VAL A 105 -27.06 -49.30 35.89
C VAL A 105 -25.81 -49.53 36.76
N TRP A 106 -24.99 -48.51 37.00
CA TRP A 106 -23.84 -48.62 37.91
C TRP A 106 -24.25 -49.02 39.33
N LYS A 107 -25.31 -48.43 39.89
CA LYS A 107 -25.85 -48.80 41.21
C LYS A 107 -26.38 -50.24 41.25
N MET A 108 -26.90 -50.77 40.14
CA MET A 108 -27.29 -52.18 40.04
C MET A 108 -26.07 -53.12 39.98
N VAL A 109 -24.99 -52.74 39.29
CA VAL A 109 -23.73 -53.51 39.25
C VAL A 109 -23.08 -53.58 40.64
N ASP A 110 -22.98 -52.44 41.34
CA ASP A 110 -22.50 -52.38 42.73
C ASP A 110 -23.33 -53.26 43.68
N ALA A 111 -24.65 -53.25 43.53
CA ALA A 111 -25.55 -54.09 44.31
C ALA A 111 -25.39 -55.58 43.98
N SER A 112 -24.98 -55.93 42.75
CA SER A 112 -24.66 -57.30 42.35
C SER A 112 -23.36 -57.79 42.98
N HIS A 113 -22.26 -57.04 42.85
CA HIS A 113 -20.98 -57.42 43.48
C HIS A 113 -21.07 -57.48 45.01
N LYS A 114 -21.88 -56.62 45.65
CA LYS A 114 -22.15 -56.71 47.10
C LYS A 114 -22.94 -57.96 47.52
N LYS A 115 -23.72 -58.59 46.62
CA LYS A 115 -24.32 -59.91 46.85
C LYS A 115 -23.31 -61.03 46.60
N GLU A 116 -22.52 -60.92 45.54
CA GLU A 116 -21.46 -61.87 45.18
C GLU A 116 -20.40 -62.03 46.28
N ALA A 117 -19.97 -60.93 46.89
CA ALA A 117 -19.02 -60.94 48.01
C ALA A 117 -19.57 -61.74 49.21
N LYS A 118 -20.82 -61.45 49.63
CA LYS A 118 -21.48 -62.18 50.73
C LYS A 118 -21.65 -63.67 50.44
N ALA A 119 -21.96 -64.04 49.19
CA ALA A 119 -22.04 -65.45 48.80
C ALA A 119 -20.69 -66.16 48.98
N LYS A 120 -19.58 -65.51 48.62
CA LYS A 120 -18.21 -66.06 48.81
C LYS A 120 -17.86 -66.21 50.29
N GLU A 121 -18.27 -65.27 51.15
CA GLU A 121 -18.10 -65.38 52.61
C GLU A 121 -18.88 -66.57 53.19
N THR A 122 -20.15 -66.77 52.80
CA THR A 122 -20.95 -67.91 53.26
C THR A 122 -20.39 -69.26 52.82
N ILE A 123 -19.81 -69.35 51.62
CA ILE A 123 -19.15 -70.58 51.13
C ILE A 123 -17.90 -70.90 51.97
N GLN A 124 -17.11 -69.89 52.37
CA GLN A 124 -15.93 -70.09 53.22
C GLN A 124 -16.28 -70.55 54.64
N LEU A 125 -17.44 -70.16 55.18
CA LEU A 125 -17.92 -70.64 56.49
C LEU A 125 -18.32 -72.12 56.41
N LEU A 126 -19.18 -72.49 55.45
CA LEU A 126 -19.61 -73.88 55.27
C LEU A 126 -18.43 -74.84 54.99
N THR A 127 -17.43 -74.38 54.24
CA THR A 127 -16.20 -75.16 53.98
C THR A 127 -15.42 -75.45 55.28
N LYS A 128 -15.46 -74.53 56.26
CA LYS A 128 -14.83 -74.77 57.58
C LYS A 128 -15.62 -75.76 58.43
N GLU A 129 -16.95 -75.68 58.46
CA GLU A 129 -17.79 -76.63 59.21
C GLU A 129 -17.62 -78.07 58.71
N ILE A 130 -17.58 -78.27 57.38
CA ILE A 130 -17.28 -79.57 56.77
C ILE A 130 -15.90 -80.09 57.23
N SER A 131 -14.89 -79.22 57.30
CA SER A 131 -13.54 -79.59 57.76
C SER A 131 -13.45 -79.94 59.25
N THR A 132 -14.40 -79.48 60.07
CA THR A 132 -14.51 -79.85 61.49
C THR A 132 -15.31 -81.13 61.69
N LEU A 133 -16.42 -81.31 60.96
CA LEU A 133 -17.25 -82.52 61.04
C LEU A 133 -16.49 -83.76 60.54
N SER A 134 -15.73 -83.63 59.45
CA SER A 134 -14.94 -84.74 58.89
C SER A 134 -13.90 -85.30 59.87
N LYS A 135 -13.43 -84.51 60.84
CA LYS A 135 -12.44 -84.95 61.85
C LYS A 135 -13.05 -85.70 63.03
N LEU A 136 -14.38 -85.60 63.21
CA LEU A 136 -15.11 -86.27 64.28
C LEU A 136 -15.54 -87.70 63.91
N VAL A 137 -15.49 -88.06 62.62
CA VAL A 137 -15.89 -89.38 62.12
C VAL A 137 -14.74 -90.41 62.17
N ASP A 138 -13.48 -89.97 62.07
CA ASP A 138 -12.31 -90.85 61.99
C ASP A 138 -11.95 -91.59 63.31
N HIS A 139 -12.65 -91.34 64.43
CA HIS A 139 -12.27 -91.81 65.77
C HIS A 139 -13.42 -92.50 66.53
N GLY A 140 -13.94 -93.62 66.02
CA GLY A 140 -14.97 -94.37 66.73
C GLY A 140 -15.35 -95.73 66.14
N ALA A 141 -14.53 -96.77 66.37
CA ALA A 141 -14.90 -98.16 66.12
C ALA A 141 -14.69 -99.02 67.38
N GLY A 142 -15.78 -99.51 67.98
CA GLY A 142 -15.77 -100.38 69.14
C GLY A 142 -16.73 -101.56 68.93
N ILE A 143 -16.22 -102.79 69.03
CA ILE A 143 -16.95 -104.01 68.70
C ILE A 143 -17.20 -104.84 69.96
N SER A 144 -18.44 -105.26 70.19
CA SER A 144 -18.74 -106.55 70.82
C SER A 144 -20.20 -106.95 70.60
N SER A 145 -20.44 -108.15 70.08
CA SER A 145 -21.75 -108.83 70.15
C SER A 145 -21.53 -110.34 70.11
N GLY A 146 -22.07 -111.05 71.10
CA GLY A 146 -22.56 -112.42 70.90
C GLY A 146 -24.04 -112.37 70.45
N GLN A 147 -24.67 -113.49 70.07
CA GLN A 147 -24.10 -114.80 69.77
C GLN A 147 -25.07 -115.59 68.88
N GLU A 148 -24.54 -116.37 67.93
CA GLU A 148 -25.11 -117.63 67.41
C GLU A 148 -26.62 -117.71 67.10
N ASN A 149 -27.14 -116.81 66.26
CA ASN A 149 -28.12 -117.16 65.22
C ASN A 149 -27.61 -116.78 63.80
N THR A 150 -26.35 -116.40 63.71
CA THR A 150 -25.74 -115.64 62.61
C THR A 150 -25.02 -116.54 61.61
N VAL A 151 -25.75 -117.37 60.87
CA VAL A 151 -25.18 -118.19 59.78
C VAL A 151 -25.99 -118.06 58.48
N ASN A 152 -27.30 -118.37 58.51
CA ASN A 152 -28.14 -118.31 57.31
C ASN A 152 -28.46 -116.88 56.85
N GLU A 153 -28.54 -115.91 57.77
CA GLU A 153 -28.69 -114.49 57.41
C GLU A 153 -27.37 -113.88 56.93
N LEU A 154 -26.23 -114.28 57.51
CA LEU A 154 -24.90 -113.87 57.05
C LEU A 154 -24.59 -114.32 55.62
N ALA A 155 -25.18 -115.41 55.13
CA ALA A 155 -25.02 -115.82 53.73
C ALA A 155 -25.60 -114.78 52.75
N LYS A 156 -26.79 -114.23 53.05
CA LYS A 156 -27.41 -113.16 52.24
C LYS A 156 -26.71 -111.82 52.43
N ALA A 157 -26.45 -111.44 53.68
CA ALA A 157 -25.73 -110.21 53.99
C ALA A 157 -24.33 -110.19 53.36
N LYS A 158 -23.64 -111.34 53.28
CA LYS A 158 -22.37 -111.47 52.54
C LYS A 158 -22.52 -111.12 51.06
N ASP A 159 -23.52 -111.67 50.37
CA ASP A 159 -23.66 -111.47 48.92
C ASP A 159 -24.18 -110.06 48.57
N GLU A 160 -24.93 -109.44 49.47
CA GLU A 160 -25.30 -108.02 49.41
C GLU A 160 -24.08 -107.12 49.69
N LEU A 161 -23.27 -107.41 50.73
CA LEU A 161 -22.02 -106.69 51.02
C LEU A 161 -20.94 -106.90 49.94
N VAL A 162 -20.93 -108.02 49.22
CA VAL A 162 -20.04 -108.23 48.06
C VAL A 162 -20.44 -107.28 46.93
N LYS A 163 -21.73 -107.14 46.62
CA LYS A 163 -22.20 -106.13 45.67
C LYS A 163 -21.89 -104.71 46.12
N GLU A 164 -22.20 -104.37 47.37
CA GLU A 164 -21.91 -103.03 47.90
C GLU A 164 -20.39 -102.73 47.87
N ARG A 165 -19.55 -103.72 48.12
CA ARG A 165 -18.10 -103.63 47.98
C ARG A 165 -17.64 -103.50 46.52
N GLU A 166 -18.34 -104.10 45.55
CA GLU A 166 -18.07 -103.92 44.12
C GLU A 166 -18.53 -102.54 43.61
N ASP A 167 -19.71 -102.08 44.03
CA ASP A 167 -20.23 -100.74 43.74
C ASP A 167 -19.34 -99.65 44.36
N GLN A 168 -18.90 -99.81 45.62
CA GLN A 168 -17.92 -98.91 46.24
C GLN A 168 -16.55 -99.02 45.58
N HIS A 169 -16.12 -100.19 45.10
CA HIS A 169 -14.87 -100.31 44.33
C HIS A 169 -14.96 -99.55 43.00
N HIS A 170 -16.07 -99.66 42.27
CA HIS A 170 -16.35 -98.85 41.09
C HIS A 170 -16.40 -97.34 41.43
N LYS A 171 -16.97 -96.97 42.57
CA LYS A 171 -16.99 -95.57 43.04
C LYS A 171 -15.58 -95.04 43.35
N ILE A 172 -14.74 -95.86 43.99
CA ILE A 172 -13.32 -95.56 44.24
C ILE A 172 -12.56 -95.41 42.92
N ILE A 173 -12.81 -96.26 41.92
CA ILE A 173 -12.19 -96.15 40.58
C ILE A 173 -12.64 -94.85 39.87
N GLN A 174 -13.93 -94.49 39.93
CA GLN A 174 -14.42 -93.19 39.43
C GLN A 174 -13.72 -92.01 40.09
N LEU A 175 -13.72 -91.96 41.43
CA LEU A 175 -13.10 -90.89 42.21
C LEU A 175 -11.57 -90.82 41.98
N THR A 176 -10.90 -91.95 41.82
CA THR A 176 -9.46 -92.00 41.50
C THR A 176 -9.18 -91.42 40.11
N ASN A 177 -10.03 -91.70 39.13
CA ASN A 177 -9.95 -91.11 37.80
C ASN A 177 -10.28 -89.61 37.80
N GLU A 178 -11.25 -89.17 38.60
CA GLU A 178 -11.58 -87.74 38.79
C GLU A 178 -10.41 -86.99 39.45
N VAL A 179 -9.82 -87.53 40.51
CA VAL A 179 -8.61 -86.99 41.16
C VAL A 179 -7.42 -86.96 40.20
N SER A 180 -7.22 -88.00 39.38
CA SER A 180 -6.19 -88.01 38.33
C SER A 180 -6.43 -86.91 37.29
N ASN A 181 -7.67 -86.75 36.82
CA ASN A 181 -8.05 -85.71 35.87
C ASN A 181 -7.88 -84.29 36.45
N HIS A 182 -8.24 -84.08 37.71
CA HIS A 182 -8.04 -82.81 38.43
C HIS A 182 -6.55 -82.53 38.66
N SER A 183 -5.74 -83.52 39.05
CA SER A 183 -4.28 -83.40 39.16
C SER A 183 -3.65 -83.00 37.82
N ASN A 184 -4.05 -83.66 36.72
CA ASN A 184 -3.62 -83.31 35.37
C ASN A 184 -4.06 -81.89 34.95
N SER A 185 -5.24 -81.43 35.37
CA SER A 185 -5.72 -80.07 35.14
C SER A 185 -4.93 -79.03 35.95
N ILE A 186 -4.64 -79.30 37.23
CA ILE A 186 -3.80 -78.48 38.10
C ILE A 186 -2.38 -78.36 37.53
N ASN A 187 -1.82 -79.45 37.01
CA ASN A 187 -0.48 -79.44 36.40
C ASN A 187 -0.44 -78.62 35.10
N LYS A 188 -1.50 -78.66 34.28
CA LYS A 188 -1.65 -77.77 33.11
C LYS A 188 -1.75 -76.30 33.53
N LEU A 189 -2.63 -75.97 34.47
CA LEU A 189 -2.81 -74.61 34.99
C LEU A 189 -1.53 -74.06 35.65
N ASN A 190 -0.75 -74.91 36.34
CA ASN A 190 0.55 -74.51 36.89
C ASN A 190 1.61 -74.26 35.80
N ALA A 191 1.61 -75.05 34.72
CA ALA A 191 2.49 -74.81 33.57
C ALA A 191 2.12 -73.54 32.80
N GLU A 192 0.82 -73.27 32.61
CA GLU A 192 0.30 -72.04 32.02
C GLU A 192 0.61 -70.82 32.90
N LYS A 193 0.38 -70.93 34.21
CA LYS A 193 0.79 -69.92 35.21
C LYS A 193 2.30 -69.63 35.13
N LYS A 194 3.15 -70.66 35.03
CA LYS A 194 4.62 -70.48 34.89
C LYS A 194 4.97 -69.70 33.62
N LYS A 195 4.38 -70.05 32.47
CA LYS A 195 4.54 -69.31 31.20
C LYS A 195 4.07 -67.85 31.31
N LEU A 196 2.95 -67.60 31.99
CA LEU A 196 2.43 -66.25 32.22
C LEU A 196 3.36 -65.43 33.15
N TYR A 197 4.00 -66.05 34.14
CA TYR A 197 5.04 -65.39 34.95
C TYR A 197 6.30 -65.07 34.14
N GLU A 198 6.74 -66.00 33.28
CA GLU A 198 7.88 -65.80 32.38
C GLU A 198 7.61 -64.65 31.39
N GLN A 199 6.42 -64.62 30.76
CA GLN A 199 5.97 -63.53 29.91
C GLN A 199 5.85 -62.20 30.67
N LEU A 200 5.30 -62.20 31.89
CA LEU A 200 5.16 -60.99 32.71
C LEU A 200 6.52 -60.46 33.20
N GLN A 201 7.52 -61.31 33.35
CA GLN A 201 8.89 -60.89 33.60
C GLN A 201 9.54 -60.34 32.32
N GLN A 202 9.38 -60.99 31.18
CA GLN A 202 9.86 -60.48 29.89
C GLN A 202 9.27 -59.09 29.58
N PHE A 203 7.96 -58.89 29.75
CA PHE A 203 7.33 -57.58 29.58
C PHE A 203 7.84 -56.50 30.57
N LYS A 204 8.36 -56.87 31.75
CA LYS A 204 9.02 -55.92 32.65
C LYS A 204 10.41 -55.54 32.14
N GLU A 205 11.16 -56.51 31.61
CA GLU A 205 12.48 -56.29 31.02
C GLU A 205 12.34 -55.43 29.75
N ASP A 206 11.39 -55.74 28.86
CA ASP A 206 11.02 -54.92 27.70
C ASP A 206 10.58 -53.51 28.10
N SER A 207 9.77 -53.37 29.17
CA SER A 207 9.33 -52.06 29.67
C SER A 207 10.47 -51.22 30.27
N VAL A 208 11.53 -51.84 30.80
CA VAL A 208 12.74 -51.14 31.25
C VAL A 208 13.59 -50.75 30.04
N GLN A 209 13.73 -51.63 29.04
CA GLN A 209 14.47 -51.36 27.81
C GLN A 209 13.84 -50.21 27.02
N HIS A 210 12.53 -50.24 26.75
CA HIS A 210 11.82 -49.14 26.10
C HIS A 210 11.91 -47.82 26.87
N LYS A 211 11.96 -47.86 28.21
CA LYS A 211 12.18 -46.65 29.01
C LYS A 211 13.60 -46.11 28.84
N HIS A 212 14.61 -46.97 28.75
CA HIS A 212 15.99 -46.56 28.45
C HIS A 212 16.12 -45.98 27.03
N ASP A 213 15.52 -46.64 26.03
CA ASP A 213 15.53 -46.19 24.65
C ASP A 213 14.84 -44.82 24.51
N LEU A 214 13.71 -44.61 25.19
CA LEU A 214 13.01 -43.32 25.26
C LEU A 214 13.89 -42.23 25.89
N ASP A 215 14.54 -42.53 27.02
CA ASP A 215 15.47 -41.62 27.71
C ASP A 215 16.65 -41.21 26.80
N MET A 216 17.16 -42.17 26.01
CA MET A 216 18.23 -41.94 25.05
C MET A 216 17.76 -41.15 23.82
N GLU A 217 16.54 -41.37 23.34
CA GLU A 217 15.97 -40.60 22.24
C GLU A 217 15.61 -39.17 22.66
N VAL A 218 15.11 -38.96 23.89
CA VAL A 218 14.96 -37.62 24.48
C VAL A 218 16.30 -36.89 24.52
N LYS A 219 17.38 -37.54 24.97
CA LYS A 219 18.73 -36.94 24.97
C LYS A 219 19.30 -36.68 23.56
N LYS A 220 18.89 -37.44 22.54
CA LYS A 220 19.19 -37.11 21.13
C LYS A 220 18.35 -35.90 20.67
N ARG A 221 17.06 -35.87 21.01
CA ARG A 221 16.11 -34.79 20.69
C ARG A 221 16.56 -33.45 21.28
N GLU A 222 16.96 -33.41 22.54
CA GLU A 222 17.52 -32.21 23.19
C GLU A 222 18.81 -31.70 22.50
N ARG A 223 19.70 -32.62 22.10
CA ARG A 223 20.92 -32.28 21.35
C ARG A 223 20.60 -31.79 19.93
N ALA A 224 19.52 -32.27 19.31
CA ALA A 224 19.03 -31.80 18.03
C ALA A 224 18.34 -30.44 18.15
N GLU A 225 17.47 -30.24 19.15
CA GLU A 225 16.83 -28.96 19.49
C GLU A 225 17.88 -27.88 19.78
N LYS A 226 18.94 -28.21 20.54
CA LYS A 226 20.02 -27.25 20.81
C LYS A 226 20.80 -26.89 19.54
N LYS A 227 21.18 -27.88 18.70
CA LYS A 227 21.81 -27.61 17.40
C LYS A 227 20.91 -26.82 16.46
N LEU A 228 19.60 -27.07 16.50
CA LEU A 228 18.59 -26.32 15.74
C LEU A 228 18.55 -24.87 16.24
N GLN A 229 18.48 -24.65 17.56
CA GLN A 229 18.49 -23.33 18.18
C GLN A 229 19.77 -22.54 17.89
N ASP A 230 20.94 -23.17 17.97
CA ASP A 230 22.23 -22.58 17.61
C ASP A 230 22.23 -22.19 16.11
N SER A 231 21.71 -23.07 15.24
CA SER A 231 21.55 -22.78 13.81
C SER A 231 20.53 -21.69 13.52
N GLN A 232 19.45 -21.62 14.31
CA GLN A 232 18.41 -20.59 14.26
C GLN A 232 19.03 -19.22 14.58
N ALA A 233 19.84 -19.14 15.65
CA ALA A 233 20.55 -17.92 16.03
C ALA A 233 21.55 -17.46 14.96
N VAL A 234 22.26 -18.38 14.30
CA VAL A 234 23.12 -18.07 13.15
C VAL A 234 22.31 -17.59 11.94
N LEU A 235 21.17 -18.21 11.66
CA LEU A 235 20.25 -17.79 10.60
C LEU A 235 19.62 -16.42 10.89
N ASP A 236 19.27 -16.11 12.14
CA ASP A 236 18.73 -14.82 12.55
C ASP A 236 19.81 -13.72 12.51
N ALA A 237 21.04 -14.03 12.94
CA ALA A 237 22.18 -13.13 12.76
C ALA A 237 22.43 -12.83 11.27
N LYS A 238 22.40 -13.86 10.40
CA LYS A 238 22.54 -13.69 8.95
C LYS A 238 21.34 -12.99 8.31
N ASN A 239 20.11 -13.25 8.75
CA ASN A 239 18.92 -12.51 8.33
C ASN A 239 19.01 -11.03 8.73
N ASN A 240 19.57 -10.70 9.89
CA ASN A 240 19.76 -9.31 10.31
C ASN A 240 20.92 -8.63 9.54
N GLU A 241 21.98 -9.36 9.21
CA GLU A 241 23.03 -8.88 8.28
C GLU A 241 22.47 -8.64 6.86
N ILE A 242 21.61 -9.54 6.37
CA ILE A 242 20.91 -9.42 5.09
C ILE A 242 19.93 -8.23 5.12
N LYS A 243 19.10 -8.06 6.16
CA LYS A 243 18.25 -6.86 6.33
C LYS A 243 19.09 -5.58 6.34
N GLY A 244 20.24 -5.58 7.00
CA GLY A 244 21.17 -4.45 6.98
C GLY A 244 21.67 -4.12 5.57
N LYS A 245 22.03 -5.15 4.78
CA LYS A 245 22.44 -5.01 3.38
C LYS A 245 21.28 -4.62 2.45
N VAL A 246 20.08 -5.16 2.63
CA VAL A 246 18.86 -4.79 1.89
C VAL A 246 18.48 -3.34 2.17
N ASN A 247 18.49 -2.90 3.44
CA ASN A 247 18.25 -1.49 3.78
C ASN A 247 19.32 -0.57 3.18
N LYS A 248 20.57 -1.03 3.09
CA LYS A 248 21.66 -0.29 2.41
C LYS A 248 21.40 -0.19 0.90
N ILE A 249 20.99 -1.29 0.26
CA ILE A 249 20.63 -1.35 -1.16
C ILE A 249 19.43 -0.43 -1.45
N LEU A 250 18.36 -0.48 -0.65
CA LEU A 250 17.22 0.43 -0.77
C LEU A 250 17.65 1.90 -0.66
N SER A 251 18.48 2.24 0.34
CA SER A 251 19.02 3.61 0.48
C SER A 251 19.97 4.07 -0.64
N LEU A 252 20.39 3.16 -1.53
CA LEU A 252 21.16 3.45 -2.74
C LEU A 252 20.23 3.48 -3.97
N ASP A 253 19.26 2.57 -4.06
CA ASP A 253 18.22 2.51 -5.09
C ASP A 253 17.33 3.75 -5.08
N ASP A 254 16.95 4.25 -3.90
CA ASP A 254 16.24 5.52 -3.74
C ASP A 254 17.09 6.71 -4.20
N LYS A 255 18.40 6.67 -3.97
CA LYS A 255 19.34 7.70 -4.50
C LYS A 255 19.60 7.59 -5.99
N VAL A 256 19.53 6.39 -6.56
CA VAL A 256 19.55 6.19 -8.01
C VAL A 256 18.26 6.78 -8.62
N LYS A 257 17.09 6.56 -8.01
CA LYS A 257 15.83 7.20 -8.45
C LYS A 257 15.86 8.72 -8.33
N GLU A 258 16.36 9.28 -7.21
CA GLU A 258 16.55 10.72 -7.05
C GLU A 258 17.43 11.30 -8.18
N LEU A 259 18.54 10.61 -8.51
CA LEU A 259 19.44 11.01 -9.60
C LEU A 259 18.81 10.83 -10.98
N ASP A 260 18.11 9.72 -11.25
CA ASP A 260 17.42 9.46 -12.51
C ASP A 260 16.27 10.44 -12.75
N GLU A 261 15.50 10.80 -11.72
CA GLU A 261 14.54 11.90 -11.79
C GLU A 261 15.24 13.23 -12.12
N HIS A 262 16.39 13.49 -11.50
CA HIS A 262 17.15 14.72 -11.76
C HIS A 262 17.73 14.77 -13.18
N VAL A 263 18.13 13.62 -13.72
CA VAL A 263 18.57 13.43 -15.10
C VAL A 263 17.41 13.54 -16.08
N GLN A 264 16.25 12.94 -15.80
CA GLN A 264 15.05 13.08 -16.64
C GLN A 264 14.57 14.53 -16.68
N LYS A 265 14.50 15.23 -15.54
CA LYS A 265 14.17 16.67 -15.48
C LYS A 265 15.16 17.51 -16.30
N LYS A 266 16.45 17.18 -16.26
CA LYS A 266 17.49 17.81 -17.11
C LYS A 266 17.33 17.46 -18.61
N GLN A 267 17.05 16.22 -18.95
CA GLN A 267 16.82 15.77 -20.33
C GLN A 267 15.57 16.41 -20.93
N GLN A 268 14.49 16.54 -20.15
CA GLN A 268 13.25 17.19 -20.58
C GLN A 268 13.43 18.71 -20.74
N GLN A 269 14.25 19.36 -19.88
CA GLN A 269 14.71 20.74 -20.11
C GLN A 269 15.50 20.85 -21.42
N TYR A 270 16.46 19.96 -21.68
CA TYR A 270 17.21 19.92 -22.94
C TYR A 270 16.31 19.69 -24.16
N LEU A 271 15.34 18.78 -24.08
CA LEU A 271 14.39 18.51 -25.16
C LEU A 271 13.50 19.73 -25.42
N ASN A 272 13.02 20.41 -24.38
CA ASN A 272 12.28 21.66 -24.51
C ASN A 272 13.15 22.76 -25.16
N HIS A 273 14.43 22.87 -24.79
CA HIS A 273 15.36 23.79 -25.45
C HIS A 273 15.58 23.45 -26.92
N ILE A 274 15.78 22.17 -27.27
CA ILE A 274 15.88 21.70 -28.66
C ILE A 274 14.60 22.07 -29.44
N ASN A 275 13.42 21.78 -28.89
CA ASN A 275 12.13 22.12 -29.48
C ASN A 275 11.99 23.64 -29.71
N THR A 276 12.40 24.48 -28.75
CA THR A 276 12.41 25.94 -28.96
C THR A 276 13.42 26.40 -30.00
N ILE A 277 14.58 25.75 -30.11
CA ILE A 277 15.58 26.03 -31.17
C ILE A 277 15.04 25.61 -32.54
N GLU A 278 14.25 24.53 -32.62
CA GLU A 278 13.63 24.05 -33.85
C GLU A 278 12.42 24.92 -34.28
N GLN A 279 11.64 25.41 -33.31
CA GLN A 279 10.64 26.47 -33.51
C GLN A 279 11.29 27.79 -33.96
N LEU A 280 12.45 28.16 -33.41
CA LEU A 280 13.22 29.32 -33.85
C LEU A 280 13.80 29.12 -35.27
N LYS A 281 14.30 27.93 -35.60
CA LYS A 281 14.75 27.61 -36.97
C LYS A 281 13.61 27.65 -37.99
N THR A 282 12.44 27.13 -37.66
CA THR A 282 11.26 27.14 -38.56
C THR A 282 10.64 28.52 -38.68
N THR A 283 10.64 29.34 -37.63
CA THR A 283 10.26 30.77 -37.73
C THR A 283 11.28 31.60 -38.49
N ILE A 284 12.58 31.31 -38.39
CA ILE A 284 13.61 31.92 -39.25
C ILE A 284 13.40 31.50 -40.71
N ALA A 285 13.25 30.22 -41.02
CA ALA A 285 13.03 29.75 -42.40
C ALA A 285 11.72 30.26 -43.03
N THR A 286 10.66 30.41 -42.24
CA THR A 286 9.41 31.05 -42.72
C THR A 286 9.60 32.56 -42.90
N ASN A 287 10.31 33.25 -42.00
CA ASN A 287 10.68 34.65 -42.22
C ASN A 287 11.54 34.82 -43.49
N ASP A 288 12.56 34.01 -43.71
CA ASP A 288 13.41 34.04 -44.91
C ASP A 288 12.61 33.77 -46.19
N SER A 289 11.69 32.81 -46.19
CA SER A 289 10.80 32.57 -47.34
C SER A 289 9.79 33.70 -47.55
N THR A 290 9.30 34.37 -46.50
CA THR A 290 8.51 35.61 -46.69
C THR A 290 9.35 36.77 -47.20
N ILE A 291 10.63 36.90 -46.79
CA ILE A 291 11.57 37.89 -47.30
C ILE A 291 11.91 37.61 -48.77
N ALA A 292 12.07 36.34 -49.16
CA ALA A 292 12.22 35.93 -50.56
C ALA A 292 10.96 36.29 -51.36
N ARG A 293 9.77 35.90 -50.91
CA ARG A 293 8.49 36.23 -51.54
C ARG A 293 8.20 37.73 -51.60
N LEU A 294 8.68 38.52 -50.63
CA LEU A 294 8.60 39.99 -50.64
C LEU A 294 9.63 40.64 -51.58
N LYS A 295 10.80 40.01 -51.78
CA LYS A 295 11.76 40.42 -52.83
C LYS A 295 11.21 40.11 -54.22
N GLU A 296 10.73 38.89 -54.45
CA GLU A 296 10.04 38.50 -55.69
C GLU A 296 8.81 39.38 -55.92
N GLY A 297 7.95 39.56 -54.92
CA GLY A 297 6.78 40.44 -55.00
C GLY A 297 7.13 41.90 -55.28
N ARG A 298 8.23 42.41 -54.73
CA ARG A 298 8.75 43.75 -55.06
C ARG A 298 9.33 43.83 -56.48
N GLN A 299 9.98 42.76 -56.94
CA GLN A 299 10.58 42.69 -58.28
C GLN A 299 9.50 42.52 -59.36
N MET A 300 8.46 41.73 -59.08
CA MET A 300 7.20 41.68 -59.83
C MET A 300 6.52 43.05 -59.82
N LEU A 301 6.28 43.68 -58.67
CA LEU A 301 5.72 45.03 -58.60
C LEU A 301 6.54 46.08 -59.38
N GLN A 302 7.86 45.90 -59.50
CA GLN A 302 8.71 46.79 -60.31
C GLN A 302 8.57 46.52 -61.83
N VAL A 303 8.41 45.26 -62.23
CA VAL A 303 8.08 44.88 -63.61
C VAL A 303 6.66 45.28 -63.97
N ASP A 304 5.70 45.06 -63.07
CA ASP A 304 4.29 45.44 -63.18
C ASP A 304 4.12 46.95 -63.20
N MET A 305 4.90 47.72 -62.44
CA MET A 305 4.89 49.19 -62.51
C MET A 305 5.44 49.70 -63.85
N SER A 306 6.52 49.10 -64.37
CA SER A 306 7.02 49.40 -65.73
C SER A 306 6.03 48.97 -66.83
N SER A 307 5.35 47.84 -66.63
CA SER A 307 4.26 47.34 -67.49
C SER A 307 3.04 48.25 -67.42
N LEU A 308 2.68 48.78 -66.25
CA LEU A 308 1.62 49.76 -66.07
C LEU A 308 1.99 51.12 -66.69
N GLU A 309 3.24 51.56 -66.62
CA GLU A 309 3.69 52.77 -67.32
C GLU A 309 3.55 52.63 -68.84
N GLN A 310 3.96 51.49 -69.40
CA GLN A 310 3.75 51.17 -70.83
C GLN A 310 2.26 51.00 -71.17
N GLN A 311 1.48 50.34 -70.32
CA GLN A 311 0.03 50.19 -70.50
C GLN A 311 -0.71 51.52 -70.33
N VAL A 312 -0.25 52.46 -69.49
CA VAL A 312 -0.83 53.79 -69.37
C VAL A 312 -0.55 54.58 -70.65
N GLN A 313 0.66 54.57 -71.20
CA GLN A 313 0.94 55.17 -72.51
C GLN A 313 0.10 54.52 -73.63
N GLY A 314 -0.03 53.19 -73.63
CA GLY A 314 -0.91 52.46 -74.55
C GLY A 314 -2.39 52.78 -74.36
N LYS A 315 -2.85 52.99 -73.11
CA LYS A 315 -4.21 53.41 -72.77
C LYS A 315 -4.47 54.87 -73.15
N GLU A 316 -3.49 55.77 -73.06
CA GLU A 316 -3.60 57.14 -73.55
C GLU A 316 -3.71 57.22 -75.09
N GLN A 317 -3.12 56.25 -75.81
CA GLN A 317 -3.35 56.05 -77.24
C GLN A 317 -4.74 55.46 -77.50
N GLN A 318 -5.10 54.35 -76.84
CA GLN A 318 -6.42 53.72 -76.96
C GLN A 318 -7.57 54.64 -76.54
N VAL A 319 -7.38 55.58 -75.61
CA VAL A 319 -8.41 56.56 -75.22
C VAL A 319 -8.68 57.57 -76.36
N LYS A 320 -7.69 57.87 -77.21
CA LYS A 320 -7.92 58.68 -78.42
C LYS A 320 -8.73 57.89 -79.44
N GLU A 321 -8.35 56.64 -79.70
CA GLU A 321 -9.08 55.72 -80.59
C GLU A 321 -10.52 55.48 -80.11
N VAL A 322 -10.73 55.24 -78.81
CA VAL A 322 -12.05 55.01 -78.21
C VAL A 322 -12.90 56.29 -78.17
N VAL A 323 -12.30 57.49 -78.14
CA VAL A 323 -13.05 58.75 -78.36
C VAL A 323 -13.58 58.84 -79.79
N GLU A 324 -12.82 58.37 -80.78
CA GLU A 324 -13.28 58.28 -82.17
C GLU A 324 -14.35 57.18 -82.35
N GLU A 325 -14.13 55.97 -81.81
CA GLU A 325 -15.13 54.89 -81.85
C GLU A 325 -16.43 55.25 -81.11
N LYS A 326 -16.37 55.96 -79.97
CA LYS A 326 -17.54 56.40 -79.21
C LYS A 326 -18.51 57.20 -80.09
N ASN A 327 -17.99 58.06 -80.96
CA ASN A 327 -18.80 58.87 -81.88
C ASN A 327 -19.53 57.97 -82.91
N THR A 328 -18.93 56.86 -83.32
CA THR A 328 -19.57 55.87 -84.20
C THR A 328 -20.62 55.01 -83.47
N TRP A 329 -20.36 54.63 -82.21
CA TRP A 329 -21.27 53.81 -81.42
C TRP A 329 -22.52 54.54 -80.96
N GLN A 330 -22.46 55.85 -80.71
CA GLN A 330 -23.65 56.67 -80.45
C GLN A 330 -24.65 56.63 -81.62
N LEU A 331 -24.16 56.60 -82.86
CA LEU A 331 -25.00 56.46 -84.07
C LEU A 331 -25.68 55.09 -84.15
N ARG A 332 -25.02 54.04 -83.64
CA ARG A 332 -25.49 52.64 -83.67
C ARG A 332 -26.48 52.32 -82.55
N HIS A 333 -26.31 52.91 -81.37
CA HIS A 333 -27.23 52.73 -80.24
C HIS A 333 -28.67 53.16 -80.56
N ALA A 334 -28.83 54.28 -81.27
CA ALA A 334 -30.12 54.80 -81.72
C ALA A 334 -30.88 53.85 -82.68
N GLN A 335 -30.18 52.94 -83.37
CA GLN A 335 -30.80 51.94 -84.24
C GLN A 335 -31.30 50.72 -83.45
N LEU A 336 -30.50 50.22 -82.50
CA LEU A 336 -30.84 49.06 -81.66
C LEU A 336 -32.02 49.32 -80.72
N GLN A 337 -32.12 50.53 -80.16
CA GLN A 337 -33.23 50.91 -79.27
C GLN A 337 -34.61 50.83 -79.95
N LYS A 338 -34.64 50.81 -81.29
CA LYS A 338 -35.85 50.67 -82.12
C LYS A 338 -36.24 49.20 -82.40
N GLN A 339 -35.37 48.23 -82.10
CA GLN A 339 -35.64 46.80 -82.24
C GLN A 339 -36.18 46.17 -80.93
N VAL A 340 -35.66 46.59 -79.76
CA VAL A 340 -36.06 46.05 -78.45
C VAL A 340 -37.58 46.10 -78.25
N LYS A 341 -38.22 47.22 -78.59
CA LYS A 341 -39.67 47.42 -78.45
C LYS A 341 -40.57 46.42 -79.20
N LYS A 342 -40.05 45.69 -80.20
CA LYS A 342 -40.83 44.64 -80.88
C LYS A 342 -40.82 43.31 -80.12
N LEU A 343 -39.71 42.99 -79.47
CA LEU A 343 -39.54 41.73 -78.74
C LEU A 343 -40.28 41.74 -77.39
N GLU A 344 -40.60 42.92 -76.87
CA GLU A 344 -41.44 43.10 -75.68
C GLU A 344 -42.92 42.74 -75.95
N GLU A 345 -43.40 42.93 -77.18
CA GLU A 345 -44.77 42.60 -77.59
C GLU A 345 -44.94 41.08 -77.80
N GLU A 346 -43.98 40.43 -78.47
CA GLU A 346 -43.98 38.97 -78.73
C GLU A 346 -43.90 38.12 -77.45
N LYS A 347 -43.34 38.65 -76.36
CA LYS A 347 -43.22 37.94 -75.07
C LYS A 347 -44.57 37.74 -74.36
N ALA A 348 -45.53 38.64 -74.59
CA ALA A 348 -46.81 38.63 -73.86
C ALA A 348 -47.74 37.47 -74.29
N GLU A 349 -47.74 37.07 -75.57
CA GLU A 349 -48.55 35.93 -76.05
C GLU A 349 -48.06 34.57 -75.51
N ILE A 350 -46.76 34.44 -75.24
CA ILE A 350 -46.17 33.17 -74.78
C ILE A 350 -46.61 32.86 -73.33
N GLU A 351 -46.66 33.86 -72.46
CA GLU A 351 -47.02 33.68 -71.04
C GLU A 351 -48.48 33.24 -70.84
N GLN A 352 -49.38 33.58 -71.78
CA GLN A 352 -50.78 33.13 -71.74
C GLN A 352 -50.92 31.61 -71.97
N ASN A 353 -50.07 31.02 -72.82
CA ASN A 353 -50.14 29.58 -73.14
C ASN A 353 -49.67 28.69 -71.97
N THR A 354 -48.75 29.18 -71.13
CA THR A 354 -48.26 28.44 -69.95
C THR A 354 -49.30 28.18 -68.87
N GLU A 355 -50.41 28.93 -68.83
CA GLU A 355 -51.49 28.68 -67.86
C GLU A 355 -52.39 27.49 -68.25
N SER A 356 -52.46 27.16 -69.55
CA SER A 356 -53.30 26.07 -70.08
C SER A 356 -52.86 24.68 -69.59
N HIS A 357 -51.56 24.38 -69.66
CA HIS A 357 -51.04 23.04 -69.33
C HIS A 357 -51.10 22.69 -67.83
N LYS A 358 -51.31 23.68 -66.94
CA LYS A 358 -51.61 23.44 -65.51
C LYS A 358 -52.97 22.73 -65.31
N GLY A 359 -53.88 22.81 -66.29
CA GLY A 359 -55.18 22.14 -66.23
C GLY A 359 -55.10 20.62 -66.40
N GLU A 360 -54.16 20.13 -67.22
CA GLU A 360 -54.06 18.72 -67.60
C GLU A 360 -53.45 17.87 -66.47
N GLN A 361 -52.50 18.44 -65.72
CA GLN A 361 -51.84 17.77 -64.58
C GLN A 361 -52.81 17.27 -63.51
N ARG A 362 -53.92 17.99 -63.27
CA ARG A 362 -54.98 17.63 -62.31
C ARG A 362 -55.82 16.40 -62.72
N GLN A 363 -55.73 15.92 -63.96
CA GLN A 363 -56.40 14.67 -64.36
C GLN A 363 -55.58 13.41 -64.03
N VAL A 364 -54.28 13.53 -63.78
CA VAL A 364 -53.40 12.39 -63.49
C VAL A 364 -53.51 11.97 -62.02
N GLU A 365 -53.52 12.94 -61.10
CA GLU A 365 -53.63 12.71 -59.65
C GLU A 365 -54.89 11.91 -59.29
N LYS A 366 -56.01 12.17 -59.99
CA LYS A 366 -57.31 11.53 -59.73
C LYS A 366 -57.34 10.01 -59.98
N LYS A 367 -56.37 9.46 -60.73
CA LYS A 367 -56.24 8.01 -60.99
C LYS A 367 -55.44 7.26 -59.92
N ILE A 368 -54.76 7.97 -59.02
CA ILE A 368 -53.95 7.35 -57.94
C ILE A 368 -54.80 7.03 -56.70
N GLU A 369 -55.94 7.71 -56.53
CA GLU A 369 -56.87 7.44 -55.43
C GLU A 369 -57.74 6.19 -55.65
N GLU A 370 -57.97 5.78 -56.90
CA GLU A 370 -58.85 4.64 -57.22
C GLU A 370 -58.19 3.29 -56.91
N MET A 371 -56.89 3.13 -57.20
CA MET A 371 -56.14 1.88 -56.93
C MET A 371 -55.98 1.57 -55.43
N LYS A 372 -56.24 2.53 -54.53
CA LYS A 372 -56.17 2.31 -53.07
C LYS A 372 -57.42 1.63 -52.49
N ARG A 373 -58.48 1.39 -53.28
CA ARG A 373 -59.72 0.78 -52.78
C ARG A 373 -59.85 -0.73 -52.99
N GLU A 374 -58.99 -1.34 -53.81
CA GLU A 374 -59.13 -2.76 -54.15
C GLU A 374 -58.35 -3.69 -53.19
N ILE A 375 -57.28 -3.19 -52.54
CA ILE A 375 -56.41 -3.99 -51.66
C ILE A 375 -57.04 -4.23 -50.26
N GLU A 376 -57.98 -3.40 -49.83
CA GLU A 376 -58.61 -3.53 -48.50
C GLU A 376 -59.63 -4.68 -48.42
N ILE A 377 -60.14 -5.15 -49.57
CA ILE A 377 -61.28 -6.10 -49.64
C ILE A 377 -60.85 -7.56 -49.45
N GLU A 378 -59.61 -7.94 -49.79
CA GLU A 378 -59.14 -9.33 -49.66
C GLU A 378 -58.72 -9.74 -48.22
N ARG A 379 -58.89 -8.86 -47.22
CA ARG A 379 -58.49 -9.14 -45.83
C ARG A 379 -59.58 -9.64 -44.88
N GLU A 380 -60.86 -9.69 -45.31
CA GLU A 380 -61.96 -10.21 -44.47
C GLU A 380 -62.33 -11.69 -44.71
N GLY A 381 -61.54 -12.44 -45.49
CA GLY A 381 -61.93 -13.77 -45.98
C GLY A 381 -61.69 -14.99 -45.08
N ILE A 382 -60.74 -14.96 -44.12
CA ILE A 382 -60.14 -16.20 -43.55
C ILE A 382 -60.02 -16.22 -42.01
N GLU A 383 -61.02 -15.73 -41.27
CA GLU A 383 -61.13 -15.97 -39.80
C GLU A 383 -62.60 -16.08 -39.31
N LYS A 384 -63.52 -16.55 -40.17
CA LYS A 384 -64.93 -16.81 -39.80
C LYS A 384 -65.45 -18.15 -40.33
N LEU A 385 -65.14 -19.24 -39.62
CA LEU A 385 -66.10 -20.27 -39.15
C LEU A 385 -65.40 -21.51 -38.57
N LYS A 386 -65.17 -21.50 -37.25
CA LYS A 386 -64.99 -22.74 -36.46
C LYS A 386 -66.36 -23.25 -36.01
N ALA A 387 -67.03 -24.05 -36.84
CA ALA A 387 -68.21 -24.83 -36.44
C ALA A 387 -68.37 -26.10 -37.29
N GLU A 388 -69.11 -27.09 -36.77
CA GLU A 388 -69.57 -28.31 -37.47
C GLU A 388 -68.54 -29.41 -37.80
N ARG A 389 -67.79 -29.85 -36.77
CA ARG A 389 -67.20 -31.22 -36.75
C ARG A 389 -68.00 -32.20 -35.87
N ASN A 390 -69.34 -32.13 -35.93
CA ASN A 390 -70.30 -33.12 -35.41
C ASN A 390 -71.75 -32.65 -35.70
N TYR A 391 -72.58 -33.46 -36.37
CA TYR A 391 -73.76 -34.15 -35.77
C TYR A 391 -74.78 -34.67 -36.83
N LEU A 392 -74.69 -35.98 -37.12
CA LEU A 392 -75.75 -36.86 -37.69
C LEU A 392 -76.45 -36.51 -39.03
N SER A 393 -76.32 -37.44 -39.98
CA SER A 393 -77.50 -37.96 -40.70
C SER A 393 -78.14 -39.09 -39.87
N ARG A 394 -79.47 -39.27 -39.91
CA ARG A 394 -80.22 -40.16 -38.99
C ARG A 394 -81.46 -40.83 -39.60
N SER A 395 -81.45 -42.17 -39.65
CA SER A 395 -82.62 -43.10 -39.58
C SER A 395 -83.59 -43.32 -40.78
N LEU A 396 -83.79 -44.60 -41.17
CA LEU A 396 -84.99 -45.19 -41.81
C LEU A 396 -84.94 -46.76 -41.81
N VAL A 397 -86.08 -47.48 -41.96
CA VAL A 397 -86.18 -48.99 -41.96
C VAL A 397 -87.56 -49.50 -42.45
N LEU A 398 -87.71 -50.79 -42.89
CA LEU A 398 -88.89 -51.73 -42.81
C LEU A 398 -88.91 -52.91 -43.86
N THR A 399 -89.46 -54.12 -43.52
CA THR A 399 -90.22 -55.20 -44.32
C THR A 399 -89.83 -56.77 -44.29
N ASP A 400 -90.75 -57.78 -44.57
CA ASP A 400 -90.82 -59.26 -44.07
C ASP A 400 -91.80 -60.39 -44.80
N ARG A 401 -91.88 -61.82 -44.60
CA ARG A 401 -92.93 -62.96 -45.09
C ARG A 401 -92.87 -64.64 -44.89
N GLU A 402 -93.85 -65.58 -45.33
CA GLU A 402 -94.16 -67.13 -44.99
C GLU A 402 -94.96 -68.18 -46.02
N LYS A 403 -95.47 -69.54 -46.02
CA LYS A 403 -95.44 -71.05 -45.43
C LYS A 403 -96.47 -72.30 -45.93
N VAL A 404 -96.15 -73.69 -45.95
CA VAL A 404 -96.83 -75.14 -45.63
C VAL A 404 -97.95 -76.12 -46.41
N LYS A 405 -97.97 -77.57 -46.40
CA LYS A 405 -99.12 -78.72 -46.54
C LYS A 405 -98.88 -80.35 -46.88
N ARG A 406 -99.76 -81.47 -46.60
CA ARG A 406 -99.72 -83.05 -46.97
C ARG A 406 -100.94 -84.21 -46.75
N ASN A 407 -101.02 -85.43 -47.48
CA ASN A 407 -101.45 -87.00 -47.39
C ASN A 407 -102.84 -87.90 -47.07
N THR A 408 -103.07 -89.24 -47.54
CA THR A 408 -104.26 -90.36 -47.43
C THR A 408 -104.01 -91.94 -47.86
N GLN A 409 -104.78 -93.16 -48.00
CA GLN A 409 -105.96 -94.15 -47.53
C GLN A 409 -106.21 -95.57 -48.38
N LEU A 410 -107.00 -96.78 -48.31
CA LEU A 410 -107.87 -97.81 -47.44
C LEU A 410 -108.25 -99.40 -47.91
N SER A 411 -109.43 -100.18 -47.69
CA SER A 411 -109.66 -101.79 -47.56
C SER A 411 -111.03 -102.72 -47.92
N VAL A 412 -111.20 -104.14 -47.85
CA VAL A 412 -112.44 -105.15 -48.14
C VAL A 412 -112.49 -106.81 -47.85
N ALA A 413 -113.63 -107.69 -47.75
CA ALA A 413 -113.83 -109.30 -47.89
C ALA A 413 -115.17 -110.23 -47.39
N GLU A 414 -115.58 -111.53 -47.86
CA GLU A 414 -116.43 -112.77 -47.21
C GLU A 414 -117.24 -114.03 -47.99
N ASP A 415 -117.66 -115.30 -47.44
CA ASP A 415 -118.65 -116.48 -47.96
C ASP A 415 -118.99 -117.96 -47.18
N ARG A 416 -120.10 -118.87 -47.38
CA ARG A 416 -120.45 -120.41 -46.92
C ARG A 416 -121.83 -121.30 -47.29
N LYS A 417 -121.97 -122.75 -47.30
CA LYS A 417 -123.10 -123.82 -46.79
C LYS A 417 -123.93 -125.07 -47.57
N LYS A 418 -124.17 -126.41 -47.10
CA LYS A 418 -125.39 -127.46 -47.29
C LYS A 418 -125.57 -128.94 -46.58
N LYS A 419 -124.63 -129.71 -45.96
CA LYS A 419 -124.82 -131.19 -45.57
C LYS A 419 -125.74 -131.53 -44.34
N ILE A 420 -126.93 -132.18 -44.43
CA ILE A 420 -127.86 -132.30 -43.25
C ILE A 420 -128.45 -133.68 -42.81
N GLU A 421 -128.78 -134.68 -43.62
CA GLU A 421 -129.49 -135.89 -43.10
C GLU A 421 -128.60 -137.10 -42.73
N THR A 422 -127.34 -137.10 -43.15
CA THR A 422 -126.28 -137.89 -42.48
C THR A 422 -126.17 -137.57 -40.99
N LYS A 423 -126.79 -136.47 -40.52
CA LYS A 423 -126.65 -136.00 -39.15
C LYS A 423 -127.33 -136.84 -38.08
N LEU A 424 -128.42 -137.59 -38.31
CA LEU A 424 -129.07 -138.25 -37.16
C LEU A 424 -128.22 -139.42 -36.61
N LYS A 425 -127.60 -140.21 -37.48
CA LYS A 425 -126.63 -141.24 -37.08
C LYS A 425 -125.21 -140.69 -36.85
N SER A 426 -124.87 -139.50 -37.36
CA SER A 426 -123.73 -138.79 -36.79
C SER A 426 -124.05 -138.24 -35.40
N TYR A 427 -125.28 -137.84 -35.05
CA TYR A 427 -125.58 -137.17 -33.78
C TYR A 427 -125.38 -138.04 -32.54
N ILE A 428 -125.45 -139.36 -32.63
CA ILE A 428 -125.04 -140.25 -31.53
C ILE A 428 -123.50 -140.32 -31.44
N ARG A 429 -122.81 -140.48 -32.58
CA ARG A 429 -121.33 -140.38 -32.64
C ARG A 429 -120.79 -138.98 -32.31
N GLU A 430 -121.56 -137.93 -32.55
CA GLU A 430 -121.28 -136.54 -32.18
C GLU A 430 -121.70 -136.26 -30.75
N ALA A 431 -122.60 -137.02 -30.13
CA ALA A 431 -122.78 -136.95 -28.68
C ALA A 431 -121.52 -137.50 -27.99
N GLU A 432 -121.09 -138.71 -28.38
CA GLU A 432 -119.85 -139.31 -27.86
C GLU A 432 -118.59 -138.50 -28.20
N ASN A 433 -118.46 -138.00 -29.43
CA ASN A 433 -117.35 -137.14 -29.82
C ASN A 433 -117.45 -135.77 -29.14
N ARG A 434 -118.62 -135.09 -29.10
CA ARG A 434 -118.73 -133.81 -28.38
C ARG A 434 -118.50 -133.98 -26.88
N GLN A 435 -118.79 -135.13 -26.26
CA GLN A 435 -118.49 -135.33 -24.84
C GLN A 435 -116.97 -135.53 -24.61
N LYS A 436 -116.27 -136.15 -25.57
CA LYS A 436 -114.79 -136.16 -25.62
C LYS A 436 -114.21 -134.79 -25.96
N ASP A 437 -114.85 -134.03 -26.85
CA ASP A 437 -114.40 -132.70 -27.29
C ASP A 437 -114.71 -131.62 -26.25
N ILE A 438 -115.78 -131.74 -25.47
CA ILE A 438 -116.06 -130.91 -24.29
C ILE A 438 -114.97 -131.15 -23.26
N TYR A 439 -114.69 -132.41 -22.89
CA TYR A 439 -113.58 -132.71 -21.96
C TYR A 439 -112.22 -132.23 -22.48
N ARG A 440 -111.99 -132.29 -23.81
CA ARG A 440 -110.79 -131.75 -24.46
C ARG A 440 -110.75 -130.22 -24.39
N LEU A 441 -111.84 -129.54 -24.74
CA LEU A 441 -111.97 -128.08 -24.76
C LEU A 441 -112.00 -127.46 -23.36
N GLU A 442 -112.53 -128.17 -22.35
CA GLU A 442 -112.44 -127.77 -20.94
C GLU A 442 -110.99 -127.85 -20.47
N LYS A 443 -110.29 -128.93 -20.80
CA LYS A 443 -108.86 -129.09 -20.50
C LYS A 443 -107.98 -128.12 -21.28
N GLU A 444 -108.32 -127.80 -22.53
CA GLU A 444 -107.68 -126.73 -23.32
C GLU A 444 -108.00 -125.35 -22.75
N ARG A 445 -109.22 -125.10 -22.25
CA ARG A 445 -109.59 -123.83 -21.58
C ARG A 445 -108.83 -123.66 -20.27
N GLU A 446 -108.69 -124.69 -19.45
CA GLU A 446 -107.83 -124.65 -18.25
C GLU A 446 -106.37 -124.42 -18.62
N LYS A 447 -105.88 -125.08 -19.68
CA LYS A 447 -104.51 -124.93 -20.16
C LYS A 447 -104.24 -123.50 -20.68
N TYR A 448 -105.14 -122.92 -21.48
CA TYR A 448 -105.04 -121.53 -21.94
C TYR A 448 -105.28 -120.50 -20.82
N ALA A 449 -106.11 -120.81 -19.82
CA ALA A 449 -106.24 -119.97 -18.63
C ALA A 449 -104.94 -119.96 -17.80
N SER A 450 -104.28 -121.12 -17.64
CA SER A 450 -102.98 -121.23 -17.01
C SER A 450 -101.89 -120.51 -17.81
N GLU A 451 -101.85 -120.70 -19.14
CA GLU A 451 -100.87 -120.03 -20.02
C GLU A 451 -101.07 -118.50 -20.04
N ALA A 452 -102.31 -118.02 -19.97
CA ALA A 452 -102.62 -116.59 -19.84
C ALA A 452 -102.26 -116.02 -18.45
N ALA A 453 -102.47 -116.80 -17.37
CA ALA A 453 -102.04 -116.43 -16.02
C ALA A 453 -100.50 -116.35 -15.92
N ASP A 454 -99.79 -117.36 -16.42
CA ASP A 454 -98.33 -117.40 -16.52
C ASP A 454 -97.78 -116.23 -17.34
N ALA A 455 -98.40 -115.91 -18.48
CA ALA A 455 -98.02 -114.78 -19.31
C ALA A 455 -98.25 -113.44 -18.60
N THR A 456 -99.36 -113.30 -17.87
CA THR A 456 -99.67 -112.10 -17.07
C THR A 456 -98.69 -111.95 -15.89
N GLN A 457 -98.33 -113.05 -15.23
CA GLN A 457 -97.32 -113.04 -14.17
C GLN A 457 -95.95 -112.64 -14.70
N LYS A 458 -95.50 -113.21 -15.84
CA LYS A 458 -94.23 -112.85 -16.50
C LYS A 458 -94.21 -111.39 -16.96
N TYR A 459 -95.33 -110.88 -17.50
CA TYR A 459 -95.48 -109.48 -17.85
C TYR A 459 -95.33 -108.56 -16.64
N ASN A 460 -96.02 -108.86 -15.54
CA ASN A 460 -95.92 -108.08 -14.30
C ASN A 460 -94.51 -108.15 -13.69
N GLN A 461 -93.84 -109.30 -13.71
CA GLN A 461 -92.45 -109.45 -13.30
C GLN A 461 -91.51 -108.58 -14.13
N ALA A 462 -91.61 -108.63 -15.46
CA ALA A 462 -90.81 -107.79 -16.35
C ALA A 462 -91.08 -106.29 -16.16
N LEU A 463 -92.32 -105.90 -15.85
CA LEU A 463 -92.69 -104.51 -15.56
C LEU A 463 -92.08 -104.03 -14.22
N GLU A 464 -92.04 -104.90 -13.20
CA GLU A 464 -91.35 -104.61 -11.93
C GLU A 464 -89.82 -104.54 -12.10
N GLU A 465 -89.22 -105.44 -12.89
CA GLU A 465 -87.80 -105.35 -13.27
C GLU A 465 -87.49 -104.04 -14.01
N VAL A 466 -88.36 -103.61 -14.95
CA VAL A 466 -88.21 -102.32 -15.63
C VAL A 466 -88.28 -101.16 -14.63
N LYS A 467 -89.22 -101.16 -13.67
CA LYS A 467 -89.24 -100.14 -12.60
C LYS A 467 -87.92 -100.12 -11.83
N ILE A 468 -87.45 -101.27 -11.36
CA ILE A 468 -86.18 -101.39 -10.61
C ILE A 468 -85.02 -100.84 -11.45
N LYS A 469 -84.92 -101.21 -12.74
CA LYS A 469 -83.89 -100.70 -13.64
C LYS A 469 -84.01 -99.21 -13.93
N THR A 470 -85.21 -98.64 -13.99
CA THR A 470 -85.39 -97.17 -14.09
C THR A 470 -84.96 -96.45 -12.81
N LEU A 471 -85.17 -97.03 -11.62
CA LEU A 471 -84.71 -96.47 -10.35
C LEU A 471 -83.17 -96.54 -10.24
N GLU A 472 -82.56 -97.69 -10.57
CA GLU A 472 -81.10 -97.82 -10.68
C GLU A 472 -80.50 -96.79 -11.64
N ALA A 473 -81.10 -96.61 -12.82
CA ALA A 473 -80.67 -95.62 -13.80
C ALA A 473 -80.82 -94.18 -13.26
N HIS A 474 -81.85 -93.87 -12.48
CA HIS A 474 -82.04 -92.57 -11.85
C HIS A 474 -81.00 -92.29 -10.75
N GLU A 475 -80.67 -93.30 -9.94
CA GLU A 475 -79.59 -93.21 -8.97
C GLU A 475 -78.22 -93.01 -9.64
N LEU A 476 -77.93 -93.75 -10.69
CA LEU A 476 -76.68 -93.62 -11.45
C LEU A 476 -76.59 -92.24 -12.12
N HIS A 477 -77.70 -91.75 -12.70
CA HIS A 477 -77.76 -90.40 -13.25
C HIS A 477 -77.52 -89.33 -12.17
N LYS A 478 -78.13 -89.46 -10.99
CA LYS A 478 -77.85 -88.57 -9.85
C LYS A 478 -76.38 -88.62 -9.43
N LYS A 479 -75.80 -89.81 -9.29
CA LYS A 479 -74.36 -90.00 -8.97
C LYS A 479 -73.43 -89.37 -10.02
N ILE A 480 -73.85 -89.34 -11.30
CA ILE A 480 -73.13 -88.63 -12.38
C ILE A 480 -73.25 -87.11 -12.21
N VAL A 481 -74.45 -86.56 -11.93
CA VAL A 481 -74.65 -85.13 -11.68
C VAL A 481 -73.87 -84.66 -10.44
N ASP A 482 -74.01 -85.35 -9.32
CA ASP A 482 -73.25 -85.11 -8.08
C ASP A 482 -71.72 -85.14 -8.33
N GLY A 483 -71.26 -85.98 -9.27
CA GLY A 483 -69.86 -86.07 -9.71
C GLY A 483 -69.43 -84.91 -10.61
N GLN A 484 -70.29 -84.47 -11.54
CA GLN A 484 -70.05 -83.32 -12.41
C GLN A 484 -70.01 -82.01 -11.63
N GLU A 485 -70.86 -81.81 -10.62
CA GLU A 485 -70.78 -80.65 -9.73
C GLU A 485 -69.48 -80.64 -8.92
N LYS A 486 -69.06 -81.79 -8.37
CA LYS A 486 -67.77 -81.92 -7.66
C LYS A 486 -66.58 -81.61 -8.57
N LEU A 487 -66.60 -82.10 -9.81
CA LEU A 487 -65.56 -81.80 -10.80
C LEU A 487 -65.52 -80.30 -11.12
N LYS A 488 -66.68 -79.68 -11.36
CA LYS A 488 -66.80 -78.24 -11.66
C LYS A 488 -66.33 -77.38 -10.48
N ASN A 489 -66.65 -77.76 -9.25
CA ASN A 489 -66.19 -77.08 -8.04
C ASN A 489 -64.66 -77.22 -7.85
N GLN A 490 -64.10 -78.39 -8.15
CA GLN A 490 -62.64 -78.60 -8.14
C GLN A 490 -61.92 -77.80 -9.25
N GLN A 491 -62.52 -77.69 -10.44
CA GLN A 491 -62.01 -76.84 -11.52
C GLN A 491 -61.99 -75.36 -11.11
N ALA A 492 -63.09 -74.84 -10.56
CA ALA A 492 -63.16 -73.47 -10.06
C ALA A 492 -62.14 -73.19 -8.93
N LEU A 493 -61.95 -74.14 -8.00
CA LEU A 493 -60.90 -74.05 -6.97
C LEU A 493 -59.49 -74.05 -7.57
N TYR A 494 -59.22 -74.89 -8.56
CA TYR A 494 -57.93 -74.91 -9.25
C TYR A 494 -57.66 -73.62 -10.02
N GLU A 495 -58.68 -73.07 -10.70
CA GLU A 495 -58.58 -71.79 -11.42
C GLU A 495 -58.36 -70.61 -10.46
N ALA A 496 -59.04 -70.59 -9.31
CA ALA A 496 -58.81 -69.61 -8.25
C ALA A 496 -57.36 -69.69 -7.71
N VAL A 497 -56.89 -70.88 -7.33
CA VAL A 497 -55.50 -71.09 -6.84
C VAL A 497 -54.47 -70.74 -7.92
N ARG A 498 -54.74 -71.04 -9.20
CA ARG A 498 -53.88 -70.66 -10.33
C ARG A 498 -53.87 -69.14 -10.55
N SER A 499 -55.00 -68.47 -10.39
CA SER A 499 -55.13 -67.02 -10.43
C SER A 499 -54.33 -66.37 -9.30
N ASP A 500 -54.54 -66.80 -8.06
CA ASP A 500 -53.80 -66.31 -6.89
C ASP A 500 -52.31 -66.53 -7.01
N ARG A 501 -51.87 -67.73 -7.45
CA ARG A 501 -50.45 -68.01 -7.69
C ARG A 501 -49.86 -67.06 -8.74
N ASN A 502 -50.59 -66.78 -9.82
CA ASN A 502 -50.13 -65.86 -10.86
C ASN A 502 -50.12 -64.39 -10.35
N ALA A 503 -51.11 -63.98 -9.56
CA ALA A 503 -51.18 -62.66 -8.95
C ALA A 503 -50.06 -62.43 -7.93
N LYS A 504 -49.78 -63.41 -7.06
CA LYS A 504 -48.64 -63.38 -6.13
C LYS A 504 -47.30 -63.43 -6.86
N SER A 505 -47.19 -64.19 -7.96
CA SER A 505 -46.00 -64.18 -8.81
C SER A 505 -45.76 -62.81 -9.46
N LYS A 506 -46.82 -62.11 -9.89
CA LYS A 506 -46.72 -60.75 -10.45
C LYS A 506 -46.31 -59.73 -9.38
N ALA A 507 -46.97 -59.74 -8.22
CA ALA A 507 -46.62 -58.87 -7.09
C ALA A 507 -45.20 -59.11 -6.56
N LEU A 508 -44.70 -60.35 -6.63
CA LEU A 508 -43.31 -60.68 -6.26
C LEU A 508 -42.30 -60.14 -7.29
N ILE A 509 -42.63 -60.15 -8.58
CA ILE A 509 -41.80 -59.52 -9.62
C ILE A 509 -41.80 -57.99 -9.42
N GLU A 510 -42.97 -57.37 -9.25
CA GLU A 510 -43.13 -55.93 -9.03
C GLU A 510 -42.34 -55.44 -7.80
N ALA A 511 -42.43 -56.15 -6.66
CA ALA A 511 -41.66 -55.84 -5.46
C ALA A 511 -40.14 -56.05 -5.66
N HIS A 512 -39.73 -56.99 -6.52
CA HIS A 512 -38.33 -57.22 -6.84
C HIS A 512 -37.77 -56.15 -7.80
N GLU A 513 -38.57 -55.67 -8.74
CA GLU A 513 -38.25 -54.54 -9.61
C GLU A 513 -38.14 -53.23 -8.81
N GLU A 514 -39.08 -52.97 -7.91
CA GLU A 514 -39.04 -51.83 -6.97
C GLU A 514 -37.79 -51.91 -6.06
N THR A 515 -37.45 -53.10 -5.57
CA THR A 515 -36.23 -53.32 -4.78
C THR A 515 -34.96 -53.01 -5.60
N GLU A 516 -34.90 -53.39 -6.88
CA GLU A 516 -33.78 -53.04 -7.76
C GLU A 516 -33.75 -51.55 -8.11
N GLU A 517 -34.90 -50.88 -8.27
CA GLU A 517 -34.96 -49.43 -8.46
C GLU A 517 -34.46 -48.68 -7.20
N MET A 518 -34.84 -49.14 -6.01
CA MET A 518 -34.36 -48.58 -4.74
C MET A 518 -32.85 -48.82 -4.54
N LYS A 519 -32.29 -49.95 -4.97
CA LYS A 519 -30.84 -50.16 -5.03
C LYS A 519 -30.14 -49.19 -5.99
N ARG A 520 -30.73 -48.89 -7.15
CA ARG A 520 -30.21 -47.88 -8.10
C ARG A 520 -30.23 -46.48 -7.49
N LYS A 521 -31.36 -46.08 -6.88
CA LYS A 521 -31.51 -44.80 -6.16
C LYS A 521 -30.48 -44.67 -5.04
N PHE A 522 -30.31 -45.70 -4.21
CA PHE A 522 -29.28 -45.73 -3.15
C PHE A 522 -27.86 -45.61 -3.70
N LYS A 523 -27.55 -46.27 -4.83
CA LYS A 523 -26.23 -46.16 -5.48
C LYS A 523 -25.96 -44.76 -6.02
N ILE A 524 -26.95 -44.12 -6.65
CA ILE A 524 -26.86 -42.71 -7.10
C ILE A 524 -26.69 -41.77 -5.90
N MET A 525 -27.47 -41.97 -4.83
CA MET A 525 -27.38 -41.15 -3.62
C MET A 525 -26.02 -41.29 -2.92
N ASN A 526 -25.42 -42.49 -2.88
CA ASN A 526 -24.04 -42.66 -2.41
C ASN A 526 -23.01 -41.96 -3.31
N GLN A 527 -23.18 -41.97 -4.63
CA GLN A 527 -22.31 -41.21 -5.54
C GLN A 527 -22.43 -39.71 -5.30
N GLN A 528 -23.64 -39.19 -5.05
CA GLN A 528 -23.84 -37.79 -4.64
C GLN A 528 -23.24 -37.48 -3.27
N ILE A 529 -23.29 -38.41 -2.31
CA ILE A 529 -22.66 -38.25 -0.98
C ILE A 529 -21.12 -38.18 -1.10
N GLU A 530 -20.48 -39.03 -1.91
CA GLU A 530 -19.03 -38.94 -2.13
C GLU A 530 -18.66 -37.68 -2.93
N GLN A 531 -19.42 -37.27 -3.94
CA GLN A 531 -19.22 -35.99 -4.64
C GLN A 531 -19.30 -34.80 -3.68
N LEU A 532 -20.29 -34.76 -2.78
CA LEU A 532 -20.43 -33.70 -1.78
C LEU A 532 -19.29 -33.72 -0.76
N LYS A 533 -18.75 -34.89 -0.39
CA LYS A 533 -17.54 -35.01 0.45
C LYS A 533 -16.29 -34.50 -0.28
N GLU A 534 -16.12 -34.83 -1.56
CA GLU A 534 -15.01 -34.31 -2.38
C GLU A 534 -15.12 -32.78 -2.51
N GLU A 535 -16.31 -32.23 -2.78
CA GLU A 535 -16.55 -30.79 -2.76
C GLU A 535 -16.22 -30.16 -1.40
N ILE A 536 -16.68 -30.74 -0.29
CA ILE A 536 -16.37 -30.27 1.07
C ILE A 536 -14.86 -30.26 1.32
N THR A 537 -14.14 -31.36 1.06
CA THR A 537 -12.69 -31.40 1.28
C THR A 537 -11.90 -30.48 0.33
N SER A 538 -12.44 -30.16 -0.85
CA SER A 538 -11.89 -29.12 -1.74
C SER A 538 -12.10 -27.70 -1.18
N ARG A 539 -13.30 -27.43 -0.63
CA ARG A 539 -13.64 -26.17 0.04
C ARG A 539 -12.85 -25.97 1.32
N GLU A 540 -12.62 -27.02 2.09
CA GLU A 540 -11.78 -27.00 3.30
C GLU A 540 -10.31 -26.68 2.96
N LYS A 541 -9.75 -27.29 1.91
CA LYS A 541 -8.40 -26.95 1.42
C LYS A 541 -8.32 -25.49 0.96
N ALA A 542 -9.26 -25.05 0.12
CA ALA A 542 -9.32 -23.67 -0.33
C ALA A 542 -9.47 -22.68 0.83
N LEU A 543 -10.27 -23.01 1.86
CA LEU A 543 -10.41 -22.20 3.07
C LEU A 543 -9.11 -22.16 3.90
N VAL A 544 -8.36 -23.27 4.00
CA VAL A 544 -7.05 -23.29 4.64
C VAL A 544 -6.06 -22.40 3.88
N ASP A 545 -5.98 -22.51 2.56
CA ASP A 545 -5.13 -21.67 1.71
C ASP A 545 -5.52 -20.18 1.81
N GLU A 546 -6.83 -19.88 1.87
CA GLU A 546 -7.33 -18.52 2.11
C GLU A 546 -6.98 -18.02 3.52
N THR A 547 -7.04 -18.87 4.55
CA THR A 547 -6.61 -18.48 5.91
C THR A 547 -5.10 -18.20 5.97
N PHE A 548 -4.29 -18.98 5.25
CA PHE A 548 -2.84 -18.80 5.20
C PHE A 548 -2.45 -17.54 4.43
N THR A 549 -3.05 -17.31 3.26
CA THR A 549 -2.83 -16.08 2.47
C THR A 549 -3.33 -14.85 3.22
N ARG A 550 -4.48 -14.91 3.90
CA ARG A 550 -4.99 -13.84 4.78
C ARG A 550 -4.05 -13.52 5.95
N GLU A 551 -3.45 -14.53 6.57
CA GLU A 551 -2.45 -14.33 7.63
C GLU A 551 -1.11 -13.81 7.08
N LEU A 552 -0.73 -14.16 5.85
CA LEU A 552 0.43 -13.58 5.16
C LEU A 552 0.18 -12.10 4.81
N ILE A 553 -1.00 -11.77 4.27
CA ILE A 553 -1.44 -10.39 3.98
C ILE A 553 -1.53 -9.55 5.26
N ARG A 554 -1.99 -10.13 6.37
CA ARG A 554 -1.92 -9.49 7.69
C ARG A 554 -0.48 -9.19 8.09
N LYS A 555 0.44 -10.14 7.95
CA LYS A 555 1.86 -9.94 8.26
C LYS A 555 2.54 -8.90 7.35
N THR A 556 2.14 -8.76 6.08
CA THR A 556 2.66 -7.69 5.20
C THR A 556 2.04 -6.34 5.54
N ARG A 557 0.74 -6.26 5.79
CA ARG A 557 0.04 -5.06 6.30
C ARG A 557 0.68 -4.55 7.58
N ASP A 558 0.97 -5.43 8.54
CA ASP A 558 1.52 -5.03 9.84
C ASP A 558 2.97 -4.50 9.68
N ARG A 559 3.79 -5.10 8.82
CA ARG A 559 5.10 -4.55 8.43
C ARG A 559 4.99 -3.19 7.72
N LEU A 560 4.08 -3.06 6.75
CA LEU A 560 3.85 -1.81 6.03
C LEU A 560 3.39 -0.69 6.98
N LYS A 561 2.62 -1.02 8.01
CA LYS A 561 2.22 -0.08 9.07
C LYS A 561 3.42 0.33 9.94
N ASP A 562 4.30 -0.62 10.31
CA ASP A 562 5.54 -0.30 11.02
C ASP A 562 6.47 0.60 10.18
N ASP A 563 6.58 0.34 8.88
CA ASP A 563 7.39 1.15 7.96
C ASP A 563 6.75 2.52 7.68
N GLN A 564 5.42 2.61 7.57
CA GLN A 564 4.68 3.87 7.53
C GLN A 564 4.92 4.70 8.80
N ASN A 565 4.90 4.08 9.99
CA ASN A 565 5.22 4.76 11.25
C ASN A 565 6.65 5.31 11.23
N LYS A 566 7.66 4.51 10.83
CA LYS A 566 9.05 4.94 10.70
C LYS A 566 9.23 6.11 9.73
N ILE A 567 8.51 6.11 8.60
CA ILE A 567 8.52 7.21 7.63
C ILE A 567 7.85 8.45 8.24
N THR A 568 6.73 8.29 8.95
CA THR A 568 6.00 9.38 9.60
C THR A 568 6.82 10.04 10.71
N ASP A 569 7.57 9.27 11.49
CA ASP A 569 8.42 9.82 12.56
C ASP A 569 9.70 10.46 12.01
N LYS A 570 10.28 9.91 10.94
CA LYS A 570 11.33 10.60 10.15
C LYS A 570 10.83 11.92 9.57
N LEU A 571 9.59 11.97 9.07
CA LEU A 571 9.00 13.19 8.53
C LEU A 571 8.95 14.27 9.61
N LYS A 572 8.41 13.96 10.80
CA LYS A 572 8.39 14.88 11.96
C LYS A 572 9.78 15.32 12.42
N GLU A 573 10.78 14.46 12.28
CA GLU A 573 12.18 14.81 12.58
C GLU A 573 12.73 15.80 11.53
N GLN A 574 12.46 15.57 10.24
CA GLN A 574 12.85 16.51 9.19
C GLN A 574 12.06 17.82 9.25
N GLU A 575 10.77 17.82 9.55
CA GLU A 575 9.95 19.02 9.77
C GLU A 575 10.55 19.91 10.88
N LYS A 576 10.98 19.30 12.00
CA LYS A 576 11.68 20.02 13.08
C LYS A 576 13.04 20.56 12.64
N ASN A 577 13.82 19.77 11.89
CA ASN A 577 15.09 20.22 11.36
C ASN A 577 14.92 21.37 10.35
N ASN A 578 13.86 21.34 9.52
CA ASN A 578 13.54 22.38 8.55
C ASN A 578 13.12 23.67 9.25
N ALA A 579 12.27 23.60 10.29
CA ALA A 579 11.91 24.77 11.10
C ALA A 579 13.15 25.43 11.77
N VAL A 580 14.09 24.64 12.29
CA VAL A 580 15.36 25.16 12.86
C VAL A 580 16.25 25.77 11.76
N GLN A 581 16.23 25.23 10.54
CA GLN A 581 16.94 25.82 9.40
C GLN A 581 16.27 27.09 8.87
N GLU A 582 14.93 27.19 8.90
CA GLU A 582 14.17 28.38 8.55
C GLU A 582 14.46 29.53 9.53
N ASP A 583 14.48 29.27 10.84
CA ASP A 583 14.89 30.23 11.86
C ASP A 583 16.34 30.72 11.65
N GLU A 584 17.29 29.82 11.38
CA GLU A 584 18.68 30.22 11.12
C GLU A 584 18.83 30.97 9.77
N VAL A 585 18.05 30.62 8.74
CA VAL A 585 18.00 31.38 7.47
C VAL A 585 17.43 32.78 7.68
N LEU A 586 16.39 32.94 8.50
CA LEU A 586 15.85 34.25 8.88
C LEU A 586 16.88 35.08 9.65
N ARG A 587 17.59 34.46 10.61
CA ARG A 587 18.67 35.09 11.39
C ARG A 587 19.86 35.50 10.50
N LEU A 588 20.32 34.63 9.61
CA LEU A 588 21.38 34.95 8.65
C LEU A 588 20.94 36.05 7.68
N THR A 589 19.67 36.06 7.25
CA THR A 589 19.11 37.12 6.41
C THR A 589 19.07 38.47 7.12
N LEU A 590 18.82 38.49 8.44
CA LEU A 590 18.92 39.72 9.24
C LEU A 590 20.37 40.22 9.32
N ILE A 591 21.33 39.34 9.65
CA ILE A 591 22.76 39.68 9.71
C ILE A 591 23.27 40.21 8.36
N ILE A 592 22.83 39.61 7.24
CA ILE A 592 23.16 40.08 5.89
C ILE A 592 22.62 41.50 5.66
N LYS A 593 21.38 41.82 6.06
CA LYS A 593 20.82 43.18 5.94
C LYS A 593 21.58 44.19 6.78
N GLU A 594 21.90 43.87 8.03
CA GLU A 594 22.69 44.73 8.92
C GLU A 594 24.08 45.02 8.33
N ALA A 595 24.76 43.99 7.80
CA ALA A 595 26.05 44.14 7.13
C ALA A 595 25.95 44.96 5.82
N ASP A 596 24.88 44.82 5.04
CA ASP A 596 24.68 45.59 3.80
C ASP A 596 24.31 47.06 4.07
N GLU A 597 23.67 47.35 5.20
CA GLU A 597 23.47 48.70 5.71
C GLU A 597 24.77 49.33 6.23
N GLU A 598 25.57 48.59 7.00
CA GLU A 598 26.88 49.06 7.47
C GLU A 598 27.82 49.33 6.29
N ARG A 599 27.88 48.41 5.32
CA ARG A 599 28.63 48.57 4.06
C ARG A 599 28.18 49.80 3.28
N ARG A 600 26.87 50.11 3.24
CA ARG A 600 26.35 51.35 2.63
C ARG A 600 26.79 52.61 3.38
N LYS A 601 26.81 52.59 4.72
CA LYS A 601 27.29 53.71 5.55
C LYS A 601 28.78 53.96 5.28
N GLN A 602 29.61 52.93 5.40
CA GLN A 602 31.06 52.98 5.10
C GLN A 602 31.36 53.42 3.67
N GLN A 603 30.59 52.96 2.67
CA GLN A 603 30.78 53.41 1.29
C GLN A 603 30.44 54.90 1.12
N LYS A 604 29.37 55.41 1.75
CA LYS A 604 29.05 56.84 1.71
C LYS A 604 30.13 57.67 2.39
N GLU A 605 30.60 57.25 3.57
CA GLU A 605 31.71 57.91 4.27
C GLU A 605 32.97 57.97 3.41
N PHE A 606 33.29 56.90 2.67
CA PHE A 606 34.39 56.89 1.70
C PHE A 606 34.16 57.86 0.52
N GLU A 607 32.94 57.94 -0.02
CA GLU A 607 32.57 58.89 -1.08
C GLU A 607 32.69 60.35 -0.60
N ASP A 608 32.26 60.64 0.64
CA ASP A 608 32.44 61.94 1.29
C ASP A 608 33.94 62.26 1.50
N PHE A 609 34.76 61.30 2.00
CA PHE A 609 36.22 61.47 2.14
C PHE A 609 36.96 61.67 0.81
N VAL A 610 36.51 61.04 -0.27
CA VAL A 610 37.06 61.28 -1.62
C VAL A 610 36.72 62.69 -2.10
N SER A 611 35.51 63.18 -1.82
CA SER A 611 35.12 64.57 -2.10
C SER A 611 36.02 65.56 -1.36
N ASP A 612 36.20 65.40 -0.05
CA ASP A 612 37.10 66.23 0.77
C ASP A 612 38.55 66.19 0.28
N ARG A 613 39.07 65.00 -0.05
CA ARG A 613 40.42 64.83 -0.63
C ARG A 613 40.57 65.62 -1.93
N ASP A 614 39.58 65.58 -2.82
CA ASP A 614 39.68 66.21 -4.14
C ASP A 614 39.45 67.73 -4.06
N ILE A 615 38.63 68.20 -3.10
CA ILE A 615 38.53 69.61 -2.71
C ILE A 615 39.88 70.11 -2.16
N LEU A 616 40.49 69.39 -1.21
CA LEU A 616 41.78 69.76 -0.61
C LEU A 616 42.92 69.69 -1.63
N GLY A 617 42.93 68.70 -2.53
CA GLY A 617 43.87 68.62 -3.65
C GLY A 617 43.74 69.82 -4.60
N THR A 618 42.50 70.20 -4.94
CA THR A 618 42.23 71.40 -5.74
C THR A 618 42.70 72.68 -5.04
N GLN A 619 42.53 72.79 -3.72
CA GLN A 619 43.06 73.92 -2.94
C GLN A 619 44.59 73.93 -2.92
N LEU A 620 45.23 72.76 -2.73
CA LEU A 620 46.69 72.63 -2.68
C LEU A 620 47.34 73.01 -4.02
N ILE A 621 46.75 72.61 -5.15
CA ILE A 621 47.20 73.02 -6.49
C ILE A 621 47.14 74.55 -6.61
N ARG A 622 46.00 75.18 -6.30
CA ARG A 622 45.87 76.65 -6.34
C ARG A 622 46.89 77.36 -5.45
N ARG A 623 47.19 76.82 -4.26
CA ARG A 623 48.23 77.38 -3.36
C ARG A 623 49.63 77.22 -3.93
N ASN A 624 49.93 76.11 -4.60
CA ASN A 624 51.21 75.92 -5.28
C ASN A 624 51.34 76.89 -6.48
N ASP A 625 50.27 77.14 -7.22
CA ASP A 625 50.24 78.13 -8.31
C ASP A 625 50.42 79.56 -7.77
N GLU A 626 49.73 79.94 -6.68
CA GLU A 626 49.94 81.20 -5.96
C GLU A 626 51.41 81.36 -5.51
N ILE A 627 52.01 80.31 -4.96
CA ILE A 627 53.41 80.30 -4.51
C ILE A 627 54.38 80.43 -5.70
N ALA A 628 54.12 79.76 -6.82
CA ALA A 628 54.93 79.87 -8.03
C ALA A 628 54.91 81.31 -8.60
N LEU A 629 53.73 81.91 -8.70
CA LEU A 629 53.55 83.31 -9.12
C LEU A 629 54.24 84.30 -8.16
N LEU A 630 54.25 84.01 -6.86
CA LEU A 630 54.98 84.82 -5.87
C LEU A 630 56.51 84.67 -6.03
N TYR A 631 57.02 83.47 -6.30
CA TYR A 631 58.46 83.28 -6.58
C TYR A 631 58.90 83.97 -7.88
N GLU A 632 58.11 83.89 -8.95
CA GLU A 632 58.39 84.62 -10.20
C GLU A 632 58.38 86.14 -9.96
N LYS A 633 57.38 86.65 -9.23
CA LYS A 633 57.30 88.07 -8.84
C LYS A 633 58.51 88.52 -8.02
N ILE A 634 58.98 87.71 -7.08
CA ILE A 634 60.20 87.98 -6.30
C ILE A 634 61.44 87.98 -7.21
N ALA A 635 61.55 87.04 -8.15
CA ALA A 635 62.66 86.99 -9.11
C ALA A 635 62.71 88.24 -10.00
N ILE A 636 61.55 88.68 -10.53
CA ILE A 636 61.41 89.92 -11.32
C ILE A 636 61.77 91.15 -10.47
N GLN A 637 61.30 91.22 -9.22
CA GLN A 637 61.62 92.32 -8.31
C GLN A 637 63.11 92.38 -7.95
N ASN A 638 63.76 91.23 -7.69
CA ASN A 638 65.20 91.16 -7.45
C ASN A 638 66.00 91.60 -8.68
N ALA A 639 65.65 91.11 -9.88
CA ALA A 639 66.31 91.54 -11.12
C ALA A 639 66.15 93.06 -11.39
N ALA A 640 65.01 93.65 -11.03
CA ALA A 640 64.79 95.09 -11.10
C ALA A 640 65.63 95.85 -10.05
N LEU A 641 65.74 95.34 -8.82
CA LEU A 641 66.56 95.91 -7.76
C LEU A 641 68.06 95.85 -8.10
N ASP A 642 68.56 94.72 -8.62
CA ASP A 642 69.95 94.56 -9.05
C ASP A 642 70.28 95.52 -10.20
N LYS A 643 69.39 95.65 -11.19
CA LYS A 643 69.53 96.63 -12.28
C LYS A 643 69.57 98.07 -11.76
N GLY A 644 68.69 98.41 -10.81
CA GLY A 644 68.70 99.71 -10.14
C GLY A 644 69.96 99.96 -9.31
N ALA A 645 70.47 98.94 -8.63
CA ALA A 645 71.71 99.00 -7.86
C ALA A 645 72.94 99.16 -8.77
N MET A 646 72.97 98.50 -9.93
CA MET A 646 74.00 98.72 -10.96
C MET A 646 73.97 100.17 -11.47
N GLN A 647 72.80 100.67 -11.90
CA GLN A 647 72.64 102.05 -12.36
C GLN A 647 73.02 103.08 -11.27
N SER A 648 72.68 102.82 -10.01
CA SER A 648 73.09 103.66 -8.89
C SER A 648 74.61 103.65 -8.66
N ARG A 649 75.27 102.49 -8.84
CA ARG A 649 76.75 102.38 -8.77
C ARG A 649 77.42 103.08 -9.95
N GLU A 650 76.86 103.01 -11.15
CA GLU A 650 77.31 103.76 -12.33
C GLU A 650 77.25 105.26 -12.08
N LYS A 651 76.08 105.79 -11.66
CA LYS A 651 75.93 107.22 -11.34
C LYS A 651 76.80 107.67 -10.17
N THR A 652 77.03 106.81 -9.17
CA THR A 652 78.00 107.09 -8.10
C THR A 652 79.43 107.18 -8.63
N ASN A 653 79.81 106.34 -9.60
CA ASN A 653 81.11 106.41 -10.28
C ASN A 653 81.24 107.64 -11.19
N GLU A 654 80.20 108.01 -11.95
CA GLU A 654 80.16 109.27 -12.71
C GLU A 654 80.38 110.47 -11.78
N ILE A 655 79.63 110.55 -10.66
CA ILE A 655 79.80 111.60 -9.65
C ILE A 655 81.21 111.59 -9.04
N ARG A 656 81.82 110.42 -8.83
CA ARG A 656 83.21 110.30 -8.36
C ARG A 656 84.22 110.83 -9.39
N LEU A 657 84.03 110.50 -10.68
CA LEU A 657 84.87 111.01 -11.78
C LEU A 657 84.71 112.52 -11.95
N LEU A 658 83.49 113.05 -11.87
CA LEU A 658 83.22 114.49 -11.89
C LEU A 658 83.85 115.21 -10.69
N LYS A 659 83.76 114.65 -9.47
CA LYS A 659 84.45 115.19 -8.28
C LYS A 659 85.98 115.19 -8.45
N LEU A 660 86.56 114.14 -9.03
CA LEU A 660 87.99 114.11 -9.37
C LEU A 660 88.35 115.16 -10.43
N LYS A 661 87.50 115.39 -11.44
CA LYS A 661 87.71 116.42 -12.46
C LYS A 661 87.61 117.83 -11.90
N ILE A 662 86.66 118.08 -10.99
CA ILE A 662 86.58 119.34 -10.23
C ILE A 662 87.84 119.54 -9.40
N ALA A 663 88.33 118.51 -8.68
CA ALA A 663 89.58 118.60 -7.92
C ALA A 663 90.81 118.88 -8.81
N GLU A 664 90.89 118.29 -10.00
CA GLU A 664 91.93 118.58 -11.01
C GLU A 664 91.86 120.05 -11.48
N LEU A 665 90.66 120.54 -11.80
CA LEU A 665 90.44 121.92 -12.24
C LEU A 665 90.73 122.93 -11.13
N CYS A 666 90.32 122.65 -9.88
CA CYS A 666 90.66 123.47 -8.72
C CYS A 666 92.18 123.49 -8.44
N ARG A 667 92.89 122.37 -8.62
CA ARG A 667 94.36 122.33 -8.55
C ARG A 667 95.00 123.18 -9.65
N LYS A 668 94.53 123.07 -10.90
CA LYS A 668 95.00 123.90 -12.03
C LYS A 668 94.77 125.39 -11.76
N LEU A 669 93.58 125.76 -11.31
CA LEU A 669 93.24 127.14 -10.95
C LEU A 669 94.09 127.66 -9.78
N HIS A 670 94.36 126.82 -8.77
CA HIS A 670 95.24 127.18 -7.65
C HIS A 670 96.69 127.39 -8.11
N VAL A 671 97.23 126.54 -9.00
CA VAL A 671 98.58 126.71 -9.59
C VAL A 671 98.65 127.99 -10.40
N ILE A 672 97.65 128.29 -11.24
CA ILE A 672 97.55 129.55 -11.99
C ILE A 672 97.46 130.75 -11.03
N THR A 673 96.74 130.61 -9.91
CA THR A 673 96.66 131.66 -8.87
C THR A 673 98.01 131.88 -8.18
N GLN A 674 98.77 130.83 -7.87
CA GLN A 674 100.15 130.95 -7.36
C GLN A 674 101.13 131.52 -8.41
N GLN A 675 100.91 131.28 -9.69
CA GLN A 675 101.65 131.96 -10.76
C GLN A 675 101.29 133.45 -10.81
N ALA A 676 100.02 133.80 -10.63
CA ALA A 676 99.55 135.18 -10.59
C ALA A 676 100.06 135.97 -9.36
N THR A 677 100.19 135.35 -8.18
CA THR A 677 100.84 136.02 -7.03
C THR A 677 102.31 136.31 -7.31
N LYS A 678 103.04 135.38 -7.96
CA LYS A 678 104.41 135.61 -8.42
C LYS A 678 104.53 136.76 -9.42
N ILE A 679 103.50 137.15 -10.17
CA ILE A 679 103.54 138.37 -11.01
C ILE A 679 103.76 139.63 -10.15
N LYS A 680 103.21 139.71 -8.92
CA LYS A 680 103.50 140.81 -8.00
C LYS A 680 104.97 140.78 -7.54
N GLU A 681 105.50 139.61 -7.21
CA GLU A 681 106.93 139.45 -6.92
C GLU A 681 107.81 139.82 -8.11
N TYR A 682 107.47 139.43 -9.34
CA TYR A 682 108.25 139.76 -10.53
C TYR A 682 108.19 141.26 -10.84
N LYS A 683 107.04 141.93 -10.66
CA LYS A 683 106.97 143.41 -10.71
C LYS A 683 107.81 144.06 -9.61
N ALA A 684 107.78 143.55 -8.39
CA ALA A 684 108.61 144.04 -7.29
C ALA A 684 110.11 143.80 -7.55
N LYS A 685 110.48 142.66 -8.14
CA LYS A 685 111.85 142.32 -8.56
C LYS A 685 112.30 143.17 -9.75
N ILE A 686 111.43 143.50 -10.71
CA ILE A 686 111.72 144.45 -11.78
C ILE A 686 111.97 145.85 -11.20
N HIS A 687 111.10 146.35 -10.31
CA HIS A 687 111.34 147.64 -9.64
C HIS A 687 112.59 147.61 -8.75
N ALA A 688 112.87 146.50 -8.05
CA ALA A 688 114.07 146.34 -7.25
C ALA A 688 115.33 146.27 -8.14
N SER A 689 115.29 145.61 -9.30
CA SER A 689 116.39 145.59 -10.28
C SER A 689 116.56 146.93 -10.99
N GLN A 690 115.49 147.69 -11.25
CA GLN A 690 115.57 149.06 -11.76
C GLN A 690 116.18 150.00 -10.70
N LYS A 691 115.75 149.89 -9.44
CA LYS A 691 116.30 150.65 -8.32
C LYS A 691 117.75 150.24 -8.02
N ALA A 692 118.08 148.96 -8.12
CA ALA A 692 119.43 148.44 -8.01
C ALA A 692 120.29 148.85 -9.21
N LEU A 693 119.77 148.96 -10.43
CA LEU A 693 120.51 149.51 -11.58
C LEU A 693 120.79 151.01 -11.39
N LEU A 694 119.85 151.75 -10.79
CA LEU A 694 120.05 153.14 -10.37
C LEU A 694 121.09 153.26 -9.25
N GLN A 695 121.00 152.39 -8.24
CA GLN A 695 121.97 152.33 -7.15
C GLN A 695 123.34 151.91 -7.64
N GLU A 696 123.48 150.88 -8.48
CA GLU A 696 124.76 150.45 -9.07
C GLU A 696 125.32 151.51 -10.06
N ARG A 697 124.50 152.37 -10.68
CA ARG A 697 125.01 153.57 -11.39
C ARG A 697 125.58 154.62 -10.43
N ILE A 698 124.99 154.79 -9.25
CA ILE A 698 125.54 155.63 -8.17
C ILE A 698 126.77 154.94 -7.53
N LYS A 699 126.77 153.61 -7.48
CA LYS A 699 127.82 152.78 -6.88
C LYS A 699 129.01 152.58 -7.81
N VAL A 700 128.87 152.65 -9.13
CA VAL A 700 130.01 152.74 -10.04
C VAL A 700 130.71 154.10 -9.91
N LYS A 701 129.99 155.15 -9.49
CA LYS A 701 130.63 156.38 -8.99
C LYS A 701 131.34 156.13 -7.66
N ALA A 702 130.63 155.63 -6.64
CA ALA A 702 131.18 155.44 -5.30
C ALA A 702 132.30 154.38 -5.23
N LEU A 703 132.29 153.32 -6.04
CA LEU A 703 133.34 152.30 -6.15
C LEU A 703 134.53 152.76 -7.00
N GLY A 704 134.47 153.95 -7.60
CA GLY A 704 135.65 154.68 -8.02
C GLY A 704 136.39 155.33 -6.84
N GLU A 705 135.68 155.58 -5.73
CA GLU A 705 136.20 156.18 -4.49
C GLU A 705 136.52 155.09 -3.44
N GLU A 706 135.66 154.06 -3.30
CA GLU A 706 135.84 152.89 -2.41
C GLU A 706 136.78 151.80 -2.98
N LEU A 707 137.58 152.11 -4.01
CA LEU A 707 138.61 151.20 -4.52
C LEU A 707 139.83 151.08 -3.57
N GLU A 708 139.87 151.88 -2.49
CA GLU A 708 141.01 152.00 -1.56
C GLU A 708 141.17 150.90 -0.49
N ASN A 709 140.26 149.92 -0.35
CA ASN A 709 140.52 148.48 -0.09
C ASN A 709 139.29 147.70 0.49
N PRO A 710 139.10 146.38 0.18
CA PRO A 710 137.91 145.60 0.60
C PRO A 710 138.17 144.32 1.44
N MET A 711 137.12 143.81 2.15
CA MET A 711 136.73 142.37 2.34
C MET A 711 135.63 142.24 3.45
N ASN A 712 134.46 141.57 3.38
CA ASN A 712 133.82 140.49 2.58
C ASN A 712 133.74 139.09 3.29
N VAL A 713 132.78 138.22 2.90
CA VAL A 713 132.74 136.71 3.00
C VAL A 713 131.84 135.96 4.05
N HIS A 714 131.51 134.72 3.65
CA HIS A 714 130.46 133.68 3.90
C HIS A 714 130.85 132.49 4.86
N ARG A 715 130.05 131.44 5.26
CA ARG A 715 128.57 131.09 5.27
C ARG A 715 128.28 129.59 5.65
N TRP A 716 127.22 129.30 6.46
CA TRP A 716 126.42 128.03 6.61
C TRP A 716 126.96 126.70 7.24
N ARG A 717 126.06 125.88 7.88
CA ARG A 717 125.84 124.39 7.65
C ARG A 717 124.69 123.66 8.46
N LYS A 718 123.80 122.92 7.73
CA LYS A 718 123.00 121.64 7.91
C LYS A 718 122.36 121.06 9.23
N LEU A 719 121.59 119.95 9.05
CA LEU A 719 120.63 119.19 9.93
C LEU A 719 120.61 117.65 9.61
N GLU A 720 119.90 116.79 10.38
CA GLU A 720 119.97 115.28 10.40
C GLU A 720 118.61 114.49 10.37
N GLY A 721 118.66 113.12 10.30
CA GLY A 721 117.52 112.15 10.44
C GLY A 721 117.93 110.65 10.24
N SER A 722 117.17 109.64 10.73
CA SER A 722 117.55 108.19 10.72
C SER A 722 116.37 107.16 10.82
N ASP A 723 116.64 105.86 10.56
CA ASP A 723 115.68 104.71 10.40
C ASP A 723 115.85 103.52 11.41
N PRO A 724 114.84 102.61 11.58
CA PRO A 724 114.84 101.51 12.57
C PRO A 724 115.24 100.10 12.07
N THR A 725 115.44 99.14 13.00
CA THR A 725 116.23 97.89 12.79
C THR A 725 115.47 96.55 12.79
N ALA A 726 116.08 95.51 12.18
CA ALA A 726 115.46 94.24 11.78
C ALA A 726 114.90 93.32 12.90
N TYR A 727 115.35 93.43 14.15
CA TYR A 727 114.95 92.53 15.25
C TYR A 727 113.42 92.45 15.46
N GLN A 728 112.72 93.56 15.24
CA GLN A 728 111.26 93.63 15.40
C GLN A 728 110.48 92.77 14.39
N MET A 729 111.05 92.42 13.23
CA MET A 729 110.38 91.56 12.26
C MET A 729 110.39 90.08 12.67
N ILE A 730 111.50 89.60 13.27
CA ILE A 730 111.68 88.18 13.63
C ILE A 730 110.65 87.75 14.69
N LEU A 731 110.45 88.58 15.72
CA LEU A 731 109.44 88.35 16.76
C LEU A 731 108.02 88.23 16.19
N LYS A 732 107.70 89.00 15.14
CA LYS A 732 106.37 89.00 14.51
C LYS A 732 106.12 87.70 13.73
N THR A 733 107.14 87.16 13.07
CA THR A 733 107.07 85.87 12.35
C THR A 733 106.80 84.69 13.29
N GLN A 734 107.54 84.58 14.40
CA GLN A 734 107.36 83.51 15.38
C GLN A 734 105.97 83.53 16.03
N MET A 735 105.44 84.74 16.30
CA MET A 735 104.11 84.92 16.89
C MET A 735 102.98 84.48 15.93
N LEU A 736 103.18 84.65 14.62
CA LEU A 736 102.25 84.16 13.59
C LEU A 736 102.31 82.63 13.42
N GLN A 737 103.50 82.03 13.47
CA GLN A 737 103.67 80.57 13.39
C GLN A 737 102.95 79.83 14.53
N LYS A 738 103.09 80.30 15.79
CA LYS A 738 102.35 79.72 16.93
C LYS A 738 100.83 79.83 16.78
N ARG A 739 100.34 80.95 16.23
CA ARG A 739 98.90 81.13 15.95
C ARG A 739 98.38 80.23 14.83
N LEU A 740 99.24 79.88 13.86
CA LEU A 740 98.88 78.97 12.77
C LEU A 740 98.72 77.52 13.28
N ILE A 741 99.67 77.02 14.07
CA ILE A 741 99.64 75.65 14.62
C ILE A 741 98.37 75.41 15.44
N HIS A 742 98.04 76.32 16.35
CA HIS A 742 96.81 76.24 17.15
C HIS A 742 95.52 76.32 16.29
N LYS A 743 95.60 76.98 15.13
CA LYS A 743 94.49 77.01 14.16
C LYS A 743 94.35 75.73 13.34
N THR A 744 95.41 74.95 13.17
CA THR A 744 95.34 73.61 12.56
C THR A 744 94.88 72.55 13.55
N GLU A 745 95.29 72.61 14.82
CA GLU A 745 94.76 71.71 15.88
C GLU A 745 93.24 71.86 16.02
N THR A 746 92.75 73.09 16.20
CA THR A 746 91.31 73.39 16.35
C THR A 746 90.47 73.19 15.09
N ALA A 747 91.09 72.88 13.94
CA ALA A 747 90.41 72.37 12.76
C ALA A 747 90.31 70.83 12.81
N MET A 748 91.43 70.16 13.08
CA MET A 748 91.49 68.70 13.18
C MET A 748 90.58 68.12 14.29
N GLU A 749 90.45 68.81 15.43
CA GLU A 749 89.47 68.47 16.48
C GLU A 749 88.02 68.51 15.96
N ARG A 750 87.69 69.47 15.09
CA ARG A 750 86.33 69.62 14.54
C ARG A 750 86.03 68.57 13.47
N ASP A 751 87.01 68.25 12.63
CA ASP A 751 86.87 67.20 11.63
C ASP A 751 86.67 65.82 12.29
N LEU A 752 87.34 65.57 13.43
CA LEU A 752 87.12 64.35 14.22
C LEU A 752 85.68 64.27 14.75
N VAL A 753 85.16 65.37 15.33
CA VAL A 753 83.77 65.44 15.82
C VAL A 753 82.76 65.30 14.67
N ILE A 754 83.05 65.81 13.47
CA ILE A 754 82.21 65.61 12.29
C ILE A 754 82.16 64.12 11.93
N GLN A 755 83.30 63.42 11.85
CA GLN A 755 83.32 61.99 11.56
C GLN A 755 82.58 61.13 12.60
N GLU A 756 82.62 61.50 13.88
CA GLU A 756 81.81 60.85 14.91
C GLU A 756 80.31 61.08 14.71
N LYS A 757 79.90 62.32 14.37
CA LYS A 757 78.48 62.63 14.09
C LYS A 757 77.97 61.98 12.80
N GLU A 758 78.81 61.85 11.77
CA GLU A 758 78.47 61.14 10.53
C GLU A 758 78.28 59.64 10.77
N LYS A 759 79.16 58.98 11.54
CA LYS A 759 78.97 57.59 11.98
C LYS A 759 77.67 57.41 12.75
N LEU A 760 77.44 58.24 13.76
CA LEU A 760 76.22 58.19 14.59
C LEU A 760 74.96 58.43 13.74
N TYR A 761 75.01 59.31 12.74
CA TYR A 761 73.91 59.56 11.81
C TYR A 761 73.64 58.36 10.89
N VAL A 762 74.67 57.68 10.39
CA VAL A 762 74.52 56.45 9.60
C VAL A 762 73.97 55.30 10.46
N GLU A 763 74.42 55.16 11.71
CA GLU A 763 73.89 54.18 12.66
C GLU A 763 72.42 54.46 13.00
N LEU A 764 72.06 55.71 13.33
CA LEU A 764 70.67 56.12 13.55
C LEU A 764 69.80 55.89 12.31
N LYS A 765 70.30 56.20 11.10
CA LYS A 765 69.59 55.94 9.85
C LYS A 765 69.37 54.43 9.61
N ASN A 766 70.35 53.59 9.95
CA ASN A 766 70.24 52.13 9.86
C ASN A 766 69.33 51.52 10.94
N ILE A 767 69.18 52.18 12.10
CA ILE A 767 68.19 51.80 13.13
C ILE A 767 66.79 52.21 12.67
N LEU A 768 66.63 53.44 12.17
CA LEU A 768 65.34 53.96 11.67
C LEU A 768 64.82 53.12 10.48
N ALA A 769 65.70 52.74 9.56
CA ALA A 769 65.37 51.85 8.43
C ALA A 769 65.07 50.39 8.85
N LYS A 770 65.32 50.01 10.11
CA LYS A 770 64.92 48.72 10.70
C LYS A 770 63.67 48.83 11.58
N GLN A 771 63.19 50.04 11.87
CA GLN A 771 61.93 50.21 12.59
C GLN A 771 60.74 50.06 11.63
N PRO A 772 59.67 49.35 12.04
CA PRO A 772 58.46 49.26 11.25
C PRO A 772 57.80 50.63 11.11
N GLY A 773 57.39 50.99 9.89
CA GLY A 773 56.75 52.27 9.60
C GLY A 773 55.37 52.44 10.29
N PRO A 774 54.82 53.66 10.32
CA PRO A 774 53.59 53.97 11.06
C PRO A 774 52.41 53.04 10.73
N GLU A 775 52.20 52.75 9.44
CA GLU A 775 51.17 51.83 8.95
C GLU A 775 51.29 50.43 9.56
N LEU A 776 52.53 49.92 9.71
CA LEU A 776 52.76 48.60 10.30
C LEU A 776 52.61 48.64 11.84
N TRP A 777 52.81 49.80 12.46
CA TRP A 777 52.50 50.03 13.88
C TRP A 777 50.98 50.06 14.12
N GLU A 778 50.19 50.66 13.23
CA GLU A 778 48.72 50.59 13.28
C GLU A 778 48.20 49.17 13.00
N GLN A 779 48.81 48.45 12.05
CA GLN A 779 48.52 47.03 11.84
C GLN A 779 48.87 46.19 13.07
N LEU A 780 50.02 46.43 13.72
CA LEU A 780 50.40 45.76 14.97
C LEU A 780 49.42 46.07 16.11
N ASN A 781 48.97 47.33 16.23
CA ASN A 781 48.06 47.77 17.28
C ASN A 781 46.64 47.23 17.08
N THR A 782 46.13 47.24 15.85
CA THR A 782 44.82 46.62 15.51
C THR A 782 44.86 45.09 15.62
N LEU A 783 46.01 44.45 15.35
CA LEU A 783 46.21 43.03 15.68
C LEU A 783 46.25 42.79 17.20
N HIS A 784 46.88 43.68 17.98
CA HIS A 784 46.85 43.62 19.44
C HIS A 784 45.43 43.77 20.00
N GLU A 785 44.62 44.68 19.47
CA GLU A 785 43.21 44.79 19.84
C GLU A 785 42.40 43.54 19.47
N LYS A 786 42.61 42.97 18.27
CA LYS A 786 41.96 41.74 17.83
C LYS A 786 42.34 40.56 18.74
N ILE A 787 43.61 40.45 19.12
CA ILE A 787 44.11 39.46 20.08
C ILE A 787 43.48 39.68 21.47
N LYS A 788 43.39 40.94 21.94
CA LYS A 788 42.76 41.29 23.22
C LYS A 788 41.29 40.91 23.25
N LYS A 789 40.52 41.31 22.23
CA LYS A 789 39.10 40.94 22.04
C LYS A 789 38.92 39.42 22.01
N LYS A 790 39.74 38.68 21.25
CA LYS A 790 39.71 37.21 21.21
C LYS A 790 40.14 36.53 22.53
N ASN A 791 41.01 37.15 23.32
CA ASN A 791 41.38 36.67 24.65
C ASN A 791 40.23 36.91 25.66
N ASP A 792 39.51 38.02 25.56
CA ASP A 792 38.34 38.29 26.40
C ASP A 792 37.13 37.42 26.00
N GLU A 793 36.94 37.12 24.70
CA GLU A 793 36.03 36.06 24.22
C GLU A 793 36.41 34.69 24.79
N LEU A 794 37.70 34.33 24.79
CA LEU A 794 38.19 33.07 25.36
C LEU A 794 37.96 32.97 26.87
N LYS A 795 38.11 34.07 27.62
CA LYS A 795 37.76 34.13 29.05
C LYS A 795 36.26 33.94 29.26
N HIS A 796 35.42 34.55 28.42
CA HIS A 796 33.97 34.35 28.49
C HIS A 796 33.59 32.89 28.20
N ALA A 797 34.14 32.31 27.13
CA ALA A 797 33.96 30.90 26.79
C ALA A 797 34.44 29.95 27.90
N ALA A 798 35.59 30.22 28.53
CA ALA A 798 36.10 29.47 29.68
C ALA A 798 35.20 29.63 30.92
N SER A 799 34.62 30.81 31.16
CA SER A 799 33.66 31.02 32.24
C SER A 799 32.34 30.27 32.00
N VAL A 800 31.87 30.23 30.75
CA VAL A 800 30.69 29.45 30.34
C VAL A 800 30.97 27.95 30.44
N LEU A 801 32.17 27.50 30.04
CA LEU A 801 32.61 26.11 30.22
C LEU A 801 32.64 25.71 31.70
N ASN A 802 33.20 26.56 32.58
CA ASN A 802 33.21 26.33 34.02
C ASN A 802 31.79 26.27 34.63
N MET A 803 30.85 27.09 34.13
CA MET A 803 29.44 27.00 34.52
C MET A 803 28.81 25.68 34.06
N HIS A 804 29.09 25.22 32.84
CA HIS A 804 28.60 23.92 32.35
C HIS A 804 29.23 22.73 33.07
N GLU A 805 30.50 22.82 33.48
CA GLU A 805 31.11 21.82 34.37
C GLU A 805 30.47 21.82 35.76
N TYR A 806 30.13 22.99 36.30
CA TYR A 806 29.47 23.11 37.60
C TYR A 806 28.04 22.54 37.57
N THR A 807 27.22 22.91 36.57
CA THR A 807 25.87 22.34 36.41
C THR A 807 25.93 20.84 36.11
N ARG A 808 26.91 20.36 35.35
CA ARG A 808 27.15 18.91 35.17
C ARG A 808 27.45 18.21 36.50
N LYS A 809 28.32 18.78 37.33
CA LYS A 809 28.64 18.25 38.68
C LYS A 809 27.41 18.26 39.59
N GLN A 810 26.53 19.27 39.51
CA GLN A 810 25.23 19.25 40.20
C GLN A 810 24.31 18.14 39.68
N HIS A 811 24.12 17.99 38.36
CA HIS A 811 23.29 16.93 37.80
C HIS A 811 23.82 15.52 38.07
N ASP A 812 25.14 15.33 38.16
CA ASP A 812 25.73 14.04 38.55
C ASP A 812 25.53 13.76 40.05
N TYR A 813 25.54 14.78 40.92
CA TYR A 813 25.11 14.67 42.33
C TYR A 813 23.61 14.39 42.46
N GLU A 814 22.75 15.04 41.67
CA GLU A 814 21.31 14.74 41.62
C GLU A 814 21.04 13.30 41.18
N LYS A 815 21.74 12.80 40.16
CA LYS A 815 21.66 11.38 39.76
C LYS A 815 22.07 10.43 40.88
N GLU A 816 23.10 10.76 41.66
CA GLU A 816 23.44 9.96 42.85
C GLU A 816 22.37 10.02 43.92
N ARG A 817 21.83 11.21 44.21
CA ARG A 817 20.74 11.38 45.18
C ARG A 817 19.51 10.56 44.77
N MET A 818 19.06 10.69 43.52
CA MET A 818 17.94 9.93 42.97
C MET A 818 18.21 8.42 42.95
N LYS A 819 19.47 7.97 42.76
CA LYS A 819 19.84 6.55 42.92
C LYS A 819 19.72 6.08 44.37
N ARG A 820 20.17 6.88 45.35
CA ARG A 820 20.05 6.57 46.78
C ARG A 820 18.58 6.49 47.20
N GLU A 821 17.76 7.48 46.81
CA GLU A 821 16.31 7.49 47.04
C GLU A 821 15.63 6.28 46.38
N LEU A 822 16.00 5.92 45.15
CA LEU A 822 15.50 4.72 44.47
C LEU A 822 15.91 3.43 45.19
N ASP A 823 17.14 3.33 45.70
CA ASP A 823 17.62 2.16 46.44
C ASP A 823 17.06 2.08 47.87
N GLU A 824 16.69 3.21 48.47
CA GLU A 824 15.88 3.26 49.69
C GLU A 824 14.44 2.81 49.42
N VAL A 825 13.79 3.29 48.36
CA VAL A 825 12.47 2.81 47.93
C VAL A 825 12.50 1.31 47.59
N LYS A 826 13.58 0.77 47.00
CA LYS A 826 13.75 -0.69 46.83
C LYS A 826 13.85 -1.42 48.17
N LYS A 827 14.58 -0.89 49.15
CA LYS A 827 14.68 -1.48 50.51
C LYS A 827 13.34 -1.42 51.24
N GLU A 828 12.60 -0.31 51.13
CA GLU A 828 11.24 -0.14 51.64
C GLU A 828 10.28 -1.16 51.00
N TYR A 829 10.31 -1.31 49.66
CA TYR A 829 9.50 -2.29 48.95
C TYR A 829 9.87 -3.75 49.30
N GLN A 830 11.17 -4.05 49.48
CA GLN A 830 11.62 -5.36 49.98
C GLN A 830 11.17 -5.61 51.43
N ARG A 831 11.22 -4.61 52.31
CA ARG A 831 10.68 -4.67 53.68
C ARG A 831 9.16 -4.86 53.69
N TYR A 832 8.43 -4.16 52.82
CA TYR A 832 7.00 -4.32 52.63
C TYR A 832 6.69 -5.75 52.18
N LYS A 833 7.33 -6.22 51.11
CA LYS A 833 7.12 -7.58 50.59
C LYS A 833 7.53 -8.67 51.58
N LYS A 834 8.55 -8.44 52.41
CA LYS A 834 8.93 -9.35 53.50
C LYS A 834 7.86 -9.38 54.60
N LYS A 835 7.37 -8.22 55.05
CA LYS A 835 6.24 -8.13 56.01
C LYS A 835 4.95 -8.73 55.47
N ASP A 836 4.68 -8.60 54.17
CA ASP A 836 3.50 -9.18 53.53
C ASP A 836 3.60 -10.71 53.43
N HIS A 837 4.81 -11.24 53.17
CA HIS A 837 5.08 -12.67 53.21
C HIS A 837 5.06 -13.23 54.65
N GLU A 838 5.58 -12.49 55.63
CA GLU A 838 5.47 -12.81 57.06
C GLU A 838 4.00 -12.82 57.53
N ARG A 839 3.17 -11.90 57.03
CA ARG A 839 1.70 -11.92 57.26
C ARG A 839 1.02 -13.13 56.62
N GLN A 840 1.42 -13.51 55.41
CA GLN A 840 0.88 -14.70 54.73
C GLN A 840 1.28 -16.00 55.46
N GLN A 841 2.48 -16.06 56.06
CA GLN A 841 2.91 -17.19 56.89
C GLN A 841 2.21 -17.20 58.26
N ALA A 842 2.05 -16.04 58.90
CA ALA A 842 1.31 -15.91 60.16
C ALA A 842 -0.19 -16.23 60.04
N ALA A 843 -0.76 -16.19 58.84
CA ALA A 843 -2.12 -16.63 58.56
C ALA A 843 -2.29 -18.16 58.40
N TYR A 844 -1.21 -18.94 58.57
CA TYR A 844 -1.18 -20.37 58.20
C TYR A 844 -0.57 -21.32 59.26
N GLN A 845 -0.66 -20.97 60.55
CA GLN A 845 -0.40 -21.91 61.66
C GLN A 845 -1.50 -21.82 62.74
N PRO A 846 -2.02 -22.95 63.25
CA PRO A 846 -2.90 -22.98 64.41
C PRO A 846 -2.09 -22.77 65.72
N PRO A 847 -2.71 -22.28 66.80
CA PRO A 847 -2.01 -22.01 68.05
C PRO A 847 -1.89 -23.25 68.94
N ASP A 848 -0.74 -23.44 69.60
CA ASP A 848 -0.73 -23.93 71.00
C ASP A 848 0.63 -23.81 71.74
N ILE A 849 0.50 -23.77 73.07
CA ILE A 849 1.43 -24.23 74.13
C ILE A 849 2.79 -23.53 74.37
N ILE A 850 2.94 -23.24 75.67
CA ILE A 850 3.96 -22.63 76.51
C ILE A 850 5.19 -23.54 76.73
N GLU A 851 6.39 -22.95 76.85
CA GLU A 851 7.52 -23.25 77.78
C GLU A 851 8.83 -22.67 77.16
N GLU A 852 9.60 -21.77 77.77
CA GLU A 852 10.43 -21.74 79.01
C GLU A 852 11.93 -22.11 78.78
N THR A 853 12.82 -21.37 79.46
CA THR A 853 14.25 -21.66 79.75
C THR A 853 15.39 -21.63 78.67
N THR A 854 16.21 -20.57 78.75
CA THR A 854 17.71 -20.59 78.91
C THR A 854 18.71 -20.77 77.74
N TYR A 855 19.97 -20.40 78.08
CA TYR A 855 21.29 -20.65 77.46
C TYR A 855 21.76 -19.93 76.17
N SER A 856 22.49 -18.82 76.40
CA SER A 856 23.72 -18.37 75.70
C SER A 856 24.93 -19.25 76.13
N PRO A 857 26.23 -19.09 75.71
CA PRO A 857 26.91 -18.24 74.72
C PRO A 857 27.49 -19.11 73.57
N GLN A 858 28.59 -18.88 72.82
CA GLN A 858 29.79 -18.00 72.88
C GLN A 858 30.32 -17.65 71.46
N GLU A 859 30.96 -16.48 71.33
CA GLU A 859 32.18 -16.17 70.53
C GLU A 859 32.18 -16.48 68.99
N SER A 860 32.96 -15.83 68.12
CA SER A 860 34.18 -15.01 68.22
C SER A 860 34.34 -14.19 66.91
N MET A 861 35.18 -13.17 66.69
CA MET A 861 36.20 -12.44 67.48
C MET A 861 36.50 -11.10 66.74
N LEU A 862 36.96 -10.08 67.48
CA LEU A 862 37.68 -8.86 67.02
C LEU A 862 37.00 -7.90 66.01
N SER A 863 37.30 -6.58 65.97
CA SER A 863 37.72 -5.62 67.01
C SER A 863 37.84 -4.19 66.45
N ILE A 864 37.56 -3.17 67.29
CA ILE A 864 38.29 -1.89 67.43
C ILE A 864 38.37 -1.02 66.14
N VAL A 865 37.56 0.05 66.02
CA VAL A 865 37.88 1.44 66.48
C VAL A 865 39.12 2.03 65.76
N GLY A 866 39.10 3.23 65.18
CA GLY A 866 38.05 4.27 65.10
C GLY A 866 38.71 5.64 64.88
N GLY A 867 38.02 6.74 65.22
CA GLY A 867 38.62 8.09 65.23
C GLY A 867 38.30 8.95 63.99
N LYS A 868 37.94 10.21 64.24
CA LYS A 868 37.67 11.24 63.22
C LYS A 868 38.85 12.21 63.09
N ASN A 869 38.75 13.09 62.08
CA ASN A 869 39.56 14.29 61.84
C ASN A 869 40.95 13.98 61.23
N VAL A 870 41.48 14.79 60.32
CA VAL A 870 40.98 16.09 59.80
C VAL A 870 40.24 15.94 58.48
#